data_AF-A0A3L8AZV8-F1
#
_entry.id   AF-A0A3L8AZV8-F1
#
_cell.length_a   1.000
_cell.length_b   1.000
_cell.length_c   1.000
_cell.angle_alpha   90.00
_cell.angle_beta   90.00
_cell.angle_gamma   90.00
#
_symmetry.space_group_name_H-M   'P 1'
#
loop_
_entity.id
_entity.type
_entity.pdbx_description
1 polymer ?
#
loop_
_entity_poly.entity_id
_entity_poly.type
_entity_poly.pdbx_seq_one_letter_code
_entity_poly.pdbx_strand_id
1 'polypeptide(L)'
;MNPGKNQLQLDDIQAHLIRSARPSAARYFFLTITDPVAFAGFLGREDFQKLVISDQALHTDGGAGLSSPCFVNVAFTYSGLDRMGLPQHLLAQFPPAYRDGMARRSAFIGDQWGDDPRQWEGFYGSRHIHVLLAVNYVPSLEDDLSIPPEEWSEAAQKQHFSRIEQTLTGLLAGGSDFPGAQCLAQEQAHVIRYQRRIREHFGFTDGVSQPRINDGMPGCAIGGKKASAEADWEPLAAGEFVLGYYDELGLKNDKAAGEGRLNPIQPRATDPARAAYQKITMNGSFLVYRKLEQDVAGFRDYCAGDDELAARLVGRQYDGTPLVSGHPGPKDNAFDFGDDPRGDHCPYASHVRRVNPRLTLNAGVNDGTTLVDQHRIIRRGMPYGSFIQPDQCHKSAPVERRGLHFFCYNARIDSQFEFIQKNWINNCDFMHMPSPVLDPVVGCRPQNDPGQFSFNAERAPVFGLKQYVQLKGGEYFFTPGRRGLQQIAGLAQPIDPFIIPKQHIDAFDPLASDPLDVARYVDASGLIAGKRFTKLKVTAGDVTTPYYYFAHPEDVIKILSQPNVFTNDHYARRIYGLTESAMLLSRPDSAQRQKLKHDTIAQLEHTGFVDRLKHIIKPEIEAIGQRFRAAGQLDLVEDVARRLPLVVIKGFYGVAAPQPVMGEILSKTQVAHFFDKTHFDELPLLWQQRYADYGFKTTPDETLLFWVRMLFLEVFLNQYNVGFITQLAKNATNELLPHLEQQIQQRLHAETRGASMMSRFITLYRNQYGLEGRQLVLAVRQSILELMVGSTDTTAKGISMVVKTLLDIGNDLPGGFRLVIGGNTDAQNLLQHWLAADERVRATLDAKFDQLLNSVITTCLRKNPVAPLLPRYCTSGATYTTSAGEVINIEPGAVVCLVSQVTLGANLKGGVPPEQERFIFMDGTPHGCMGHEIAMLEIREALKMLLAIPQVRPAAGAHGVMTEKYKMPARMMLRCNS
;
A
#
# COMPACT_ATOMS: atom_id res chain seq x y z
N MET A 1 27.76 -47.74 4.44
CA MET A 1 27.26 -46.41 4.88
C MET A 1 28.48 -45.50 5.02
N ASN A 2 28.48 -44.33 4.37
CA ASN A 2 29.66 -43.44 4.26
C ASN A 2 29.52 -42.26 5.23
N PRO A 3 30.42 -42.07 6.22
CA PRO A 3 30.26 -41.11 7.32
C PRO A 3 30.67 -39.67 6.96
N GLY A 4 30.36 -39.20 5.75
CA GLY A 4 30.89 -37.94 5.20
C GLY A 4 29.94 -37.13 4.30
N LYS A 5 28.62 -37.17 4.49
CA LYS A 5 27.68 -36.34 3.70
C LYS A 5 26.81 -35.45 4.60
N ASN A 6 27.21 -34.18 4.72
CA ASN A 6 26.33 -33.07 5.07
C ASN A 6 25.21 -32.98 4.02
N GLN A 7 23.96 -32.80 4.44
CA GLN A 7 22.78 -32.82 3.57
C GLN A 7 21.91 -31.58 3.78
N LEU A 8 21.28 -31.09 2.71
CA LEU A 8 20.19 -30.11 2.77
C LEU A 8 19.07 -30.62 3.70
N GLN A 9 18.48 -29.76 4.53
CA GLN A 9 17.43 -30.16 5.51
C GLN A 9 16.06 -30.35 4.81
N LEU A 10 15.98 -31.38 3.96
CA LEU A 10 14.83 -31.70 3.12
C LEU A 10 13.56 -32.06 3.92
N ASP A 11 13.71 -32.46 5.18
CA ASP A 11 12.63 -32.73 6.14
C ASP A 11 11.86 -31.48 6.57
N ASP A 12 12.51 -30.32 6.46
CA ASP A 12 11.99 -29.02 6.87
C ASP A 12 11.55 -28.15 5.70
N ILE A 13 12.03 -28.40 4.48
CA ILE A 13 11.61 -27.68 3.27
C ILE A 13 10.20 -28.17 2.88
N GLN A 14 9.24 -27.24 2.68
CA GLN A 14 7.92 -27.60 2.14
C GLN A 14 8.05 -28.23 0.75
N ALA A 15 7.27 -29.28 0.46
CA ALA A 15 7.30 -29.93 -0.85
C ALA A 15 6.90 -28.98 -1.99
N HIS A 16 7.25 -29.37 -3.22
CA HIS A 16 7.01 -28.62 -4.46
C HIS A 16 7.87 -27.35 -4.64
N LEU A 17 8.66 -26.96 -3.63
CA LEU A 17 9.59 -25.83 -3.67
C LEU A 17 10.82 -26.16 -4.53
N ILE A 18 11.77 -26.95 -4.00
CA ILE A 18 13.03 -27.26 -4.69
C ILE A 18 12.86 -28.33 -5.78
N ARG A 19 12.09 -29.39 -5.49
CA ARG A 19 11.76 -30.46 -6.42
C ARG A 19 10.27 -30.44 -6.73
N SER A 20 9.91 -30.74 -7.97
CA SER A 20 8.51 -30.66 -8.39
C SER A 20 7.72 -31.88 -7.91
N ALA A 21 6.64 -31.61 -7.18
CA ALA A 21 5.61 -32.60 -6.83
C ALA A 21 4.73 -33.07 -8.00
N ARG A 22 4.82 -32.42 -9.18
CA ARG A 22 3.99 -32.71 -10.36
C ARG A 22 2.47 -32.77 -10.08
N PRO A 23 1.88 -31.77 -9.40
CA PRO A 23 0.44 -31.72 -9.22
C PRO A 23 -0.27 -31.56 -10.57
N SER A 24 -1.43 -32.18 -10.73
CA SER A 24 -2.27 -32.04 -11.92
C SER A 24 -3.37 -30.98 -11.74
N ALA A 25 -3.79 -30.73 -10.50
CA ALA A 25 -4.80 -29.73 -10.16
C ALA A 25 -4.42 -29.02 -8.87
N ALA A 26 -4.84 -27.75 -8.75
CA ALA A 26 -4.65 -26.98 -7.54
C ALA A 26 -5.79 -25.97 -7.30
N ARG A 27 -6.01 -25.64 -6.03
CA ARG A 27 -6.80 -24.51 -5.57
C ARG A 27 -5.88 -23.56 -4.80
N TYR A 28 -5.88 -22.28 -5.16
CA TYR A 28 -5.10 -21.25 -4.48
C TYR A 28 -6.05 -20.30 -3.74
N PHE A 29 -5.84 -20.14 -2.44
CA PHE A 29 -6.62 -19.27 -1.59
C PHE A 29 -5.75 -18.11 -1.12
N PHE A 30 -6.14 -16.89 -1.48
CA PHE A 30 -5.52 -15.66 -1.01
C PHE A 30 -6.32 -15.16 0.18
N LEU A 31 -5.76 -15.32 1.37
CA LEU A 31 -6.44 -15.12 2.64
C LEU A 31 -6.03 -13.80 3.29
N THR A 32 -6.97 -13.15 3.96
CA THR A 32 -6.69 -12.14 4.98
C THR A 32 -6.89 -12.74 6.36
N ILE A 33 -5.87 -12.67 7.20
CA ILE A 33 -5.96 -13.03 8.61
C ILE A 33 -6.83 -12.00 9.36
N THR A 34 -7.96 -12.49 9.88
CA THR A 34 -8.94 -11.73 10.69
C THR A 34 -8.78 -11.97 12.19
N ASP A 35 -8.19 -13.10 12.58
CA ASP A 35 -7.76 -13.43 13.94
C ASP A 35 -6.50 -14.32 13.86
N PRO A 36 -5.30 -13.76 14.14
CA PRO A 36 -4.03 -14.48 14.06
C PRO A 36 -3.95 -15.62 15.06
N VAL A 37 -4.59 -15.52 16.22
CA VAL A 37 -4.55 -16.58 17.24
C VAL A 37 -5.38 -17.76 16.78
N ALA A 38 -6.61 -17.51 16.28
CA ALA A 38 -7.43 -18.56 15.69
C ALA A 38 -6.77 -19.17 14.44
N PHE A 39 -6.14 -18.35 13.59
CA PHE A 39 -5.44 -18.82 12.40
C PHE A 39 -4.19 -19.64 12.75
N ALA A 40 -3.40 -19.22 13.74
CA ALA A 40 -2.28 -20.01 14.26
C ALA A 40 -2.76 -21.34 14.83
N GLY A 41 -3.89 -21.34 15.56
CA GLY A 41 -4.54 -22.56 16.03
C GLY A 41 -4.91 -23.50 14.88
N PHE A 42 -5.46 -22.97 13.78
CA PHE A 42 -5.74 -23.73 12.56
C PHE A 42 -4.47 -24.33 11.94
N LEU A 43 -3.41 -23.54 11.79
CA LEU A 43 -2.13 -24.03 11.30
C LEU A 43 -1.56 -25.12 12.22
N GLY A 44 -1.80 -25.05 13.52
CA GLY A 44 -1.32 -26.01 14.51
C GLY A 44 -2.09 -27.34 14.58
N ARG A 45 -3.23 -27.47 13.90
CA ARG A 45 -4.01 -28.72 13.91
C ARG A 45 -3.24 -29.89 13.27
N GLU A 46 -3.42 -31.08 13.83
CA GLU A 46 -2.70 -32.28 13.37
C GLU A 46 -3.02 -32.66 11.91
N ASP A 47 -4.29 -32.54 11.51
CA ASP A 47 -4.73 -32.81 10.14
C ASP A 47 -4.17 -31.81 9.14
N PHE A 48 -4.06 -30.53 9.50
CA PHE A 48 -3.38 -29.52 8.71
C PHE A 48 -1.88 -29.82 8.58
N GLN A 49 -1.20 -30.10 9.69
CA GLN A 49 0.24 -30.39 9.72
C GLN A 49 0.61 -31.66 8.93
N LYS A 50 -0.29 -32.64 8.84
CA LYS A 50 -0.13 -33.84 7.98
C LYS A 50 -0.14 -33.50 6.49
N LEU A 51 -0.86 -32.47 6.07
CA LEU A 51 -0.90 -32.03 4.66
C LEU A 51 0.24 -31.08 4.30
N VAL A 52 0.85 -30.39 5.27
CA VAL A 52 2.09 -29.60 5.05
C VAL A 52 3.29 -30.55 5.04
N ILE A 53 3.44 -31.28 3.94
CA ILE A 53 4.46 -32.31 3.76
C ILE A 53 5.82 -31.70 3.41
N SER A 54 6.90 -32.43 3.74
CA SER A 54 8.25 -32.05 3.38
C SER A 54 8.67 -32.56 2.02
N ASP A 55 9.66 -31.90 1.42
CA ASP A 55 10.28 -32.32 0.17
C ASP A 55 10.90 -33.72 0.29
N GLN A 56 11.46 -34.08 1.45
CA GLN A 56 11.93 -35.45 1.73
C GLN A 56 10.79 -36.48 1.72
N ALA A 57 9.69 -36.21 2.41
CA ALA A 57 8.58 -37.15 2.56
C ALA A 57 7.96 -37.51 1.21
N LEU A 58 7.86 -36.52 0.30
CA LEU A 58 7.30 -36.73 -1.03
C LEU A 58 8.19 -37.59 -1.94
N HIS A 59 9.51 -37.47 -1.82
CA HIS A 59 10.45 -38.12 -2.75
C HIS A 59 11.06 -39.42 -2.21
N THR A 60 10.88 -39.72 -0.92
CA THR A 60 11.26 -41.03 -0.35
C THR A 60 10.21 -42.06 -0.75
N ASP A 61 10.65 -43.17 -1.35
CA ASP A 61 9.79 -44.28 -1.83
C ASP A 61 8.58 -43.82 -2.66
N GLY A 62 8.76 -42.76 -3.47
CA GLY A 62 7.70 -42.22 -4.31
C GLY A 62 6.52 -41.59 -3.55
N GLY A 63 6.67 -41.30 -2.25
CA GLY A 63 5.60 -40.74 -1.42
C GLY A 63 4.64 -41.80 -0.85
N ALA A 64 4.99 -43.08 -0.90
CA ALA A 64 4.13 -44.19 -0.44
C ALA A 64 3.66 -44.08 1.04
N GLY A 65 4.37 -43.31 1.87
CA GLY A 65 4.01 -43.07 3.28
C GLY A 65 3.08 -41.88 3.52
N LEU A 66 2.61 -41.19 2.48
CA LEU A 66 1.76 -40.01 2.63
C LEU A 66 0.29 -40.41 2.90
N SER A 67 -0.36 -39.67 3.79
CA SER A 67 -1.75 -39.97 4.20
C SER A 67 -2.82 -39.49 3.22
N SER A 68 -2.43 -38.74 2.18
CA SER A 68 -3.35 -38.12 1.22
C SER A 68 -2.64 -37.87 -0.12
N PRO A 69 -3.34 -37.99 -1.26
CA PRO A 69 -2.83 -37.54 -2.55
C PRO A 69 -2.83 -36.02 -2.70
N CYS A 70 -3.41 -35.30 -1.72
CA CYS A 70 -3.38 -33.85 -1.63
C CYS A 70 -2.33 -33.38 -0.61
N PHE A 71 -1.71 -32.24 -0.86
CA PHE A 71 -0.84 -31.56 0.10
C PHE A 71 -1.04 -30.05 0.06
N VAL A 72 -0.59 -29.36 1.12
CA VAL A 72 -0.75 -27.93 1.31
C VAL A 72 0.60 -27.22 1.31
N ASN A 73 0.70 -26.11 0.59
CA ASN A 73 1.74 -25.12 0.81
C ASN A 73 1.17 -23.85 1.44
N VAL A 74 1.94 -23.24 2.34
CA VAL A 74 1.60 -21.98 3.00
C VAL A 74 2.71 -20.97 2.76
N ALA A 75 2.33 -19.77 2.30
CA ALA A 75 3.25 -18.67 2.12
C ALA A 75 2.63 -17.36 2.63
N PHE A 76 3.44 -16.48 3.20
CA PHE A 76 3.00 -15.21 3.81
C PHE A 76 3.51 -14.02 3.00
N THR A 77 2.68 -13.00 2.81
CA THR A 77 3.16 -11.68 2.40
C THR A 77 3.85 -10.98 3.57
N TYR A 78 4.57 -9.89 3.31
CA TYR A 78 5.16 -9.10 4.39
C TYR A 78 4.11 -8.60 5.39
N SER A 79 2.95 -8.12 4.89
CA SER A 79 1.83 -7.71 5.74
C SER A 79 1.19 -8.89 6.47
N GLY A 80 1.21 -10.09 5.90
CA GLY A 80 0.79 -11.30 6.60
C GLY A 80 1.67 -11.66 7.78
N LEU A 81 2.99 -11.50 7.66
CA LEU A 81 3.93 -11.69 8.77
C LEU A 81 3.73 -10.63 9.87
N ASP A 82 3.54 -9.36 9.50
CA ASP A 82 3.18 -8.29 10.43
C ASP A 82 1.85 -8.60 11.13
N ARG A 83 0.84 -9.07 10.38
CA ARG A 83 -0.46 -9.47 10.91
C ARG A 83 -0.38 -10.66 11.87
N MET A 84 0.58 -11.56 11.68
CA MET A 84 0.90 -12.64 12.62
C MET A 84 1.67 -12.17 13.86
N GLY A 85 1.99 -10.87 13.99
CA GLY A 85 2.61 -10.31 15.19
C GLY A 85 4.13 -10.40 15.23
N LEU A 86 4.80 -10.57 14.07
CA LEU A 86 6.26 -10.58 14.04
C LEU A 86 6.84 -9.24 14.52
N PRO A 87 7.84 -9.22 15.41
CA PRO A 87 8.48 -7.99 15.87
C PRO A 87 9.05 -7.15 14.73
N GLN A 88 8.91 -5.82 14.83
CA GLN A 88 9.33 -4.87 13.78
C GLN A 88 10.81 -5.02 13.41
N HIS A 89 11.70 -5.24 14.39
CA HIS A 89 13.13 -5.45 14.15
C HIS A 89 13.46 -6.73 13.35
N LEU A 90 12.57 -7.73 13.31
CA LEU A 90 12.70 -8.91 12.44
C LEU A 90 12.12 -8.61 11.06
N LEU A 91 10.95 -7.96 11.00
CA LEU A 91 10.34 -7.51 9.75
C LEU A 91 11.28 -6.59 8.96
N ALA A 92 11.99 -5.69 9.64
CA ALA A 92 12.95 -4.76 9.04
C ALA A 92 14.13 -5.46 8.34
N GLN A 93 14.45 -6.71 8.71
CA GLN A 93 15.55 -7.48 8.10
C GLN A 93 15.19 -8.12 6.76
N PHE A 94 13.89 -8.21 6.41
CA PHE A 94 13.50 -8.72 5.09
C PHE A 94 13.92 -7.77 3.96
N PRO A 95 14.18 -8.31 2.74
CA PRO A 95 14.61 -7.50 1.60
C PRO A 95 13.61 -6.40 1.23
N PRO A 96 14.06 -5.20 0.81
CA PRO A 96 13.18 -4.10 0.42
C PRO A 96 12.08 -4.49 -0.57
N ALA A 97 12.42 -5.28 -1.61
CA ALA A 97 11.44 -5.74 -2.60
C ALA A 97 10.27 -6.52 -1.97
N TYR A 98 10.55 -7.42 -1.02
CA TYR A 98 9.51 -8.19 -0.32
C TYR A 98 8.70 -7.31 0.65
N ARG A 99 9.35 -6.37 1.35
CA ARG A 99 8.67 -5.44 2.27
C ARG A 99 7.70 -4.50 1.54
N ASP A 100 8.08 -4.06 0.34
CA ASP A 100 7.25 -3.18 -0.49
C ASP A 100 6.07 -3.92 -1.14
N GLY A 101 6.27 -5.19 -1.52
CA GLY A 101 5.29 -5.97 -2.28
C GLY A 101 5.23 -5.59 -3.77
N MET A 102 4.70 -6.49 -4.58
CA MET A 102 4.84 -6.41 -6.05
C MET A 102 4.19 -5.15 -6.64
N ALA A 103 3.00 -4.77 -6.16
CA ALA A 103 2.29 -3.62 -6.71
C ALA A 103 3.01 -2.29 -6.48
N ARG A 104 3.71 -2.11 -5.35
CA ARG A 104 4.54 -0.91 -5.12
C ARG A 104 5.80 -0.93 -5.99
N ARG A 105 6.27 -2.12 -6.36
CA ARG A 105 7.44 -2.35 -7.21
C ARG A 105 7.13 -2.29 -8.72
N SER A 106 5.85 -2.28 -9.10
CA SER A 106 5.37 -2.28 -10.51
C SER A 106 6.14 -1.34 -11.44
N ALA A 107 6.22 -0.05 -11.10
CA ALA A 107 6.95 0.93 -11.91
C ALA A 107 8.44 0.60 -12.07
N PHE A 108 9.08 0.04 -11.04
CA PHE A 108 10.48 -0.37 -11.08
C PHE A 108 10.71 -1.60 -11.97
N ILE A 109 9.81 -2.58 -11.93
CA ILE A 109 9.90 -3.82 -12.71
C ILE A 109 9.35 -3.70 -14.13
N GLY A 110 8.70 -2.57 -14.44
CA GLY A 110 8.15 -2.27 -15.77
C GLY A 110 6.71 -2.75 -15.96
N ASP A 111 5.97 -3.05 -14.90
CA ASP A 111 4.54 -3.34 -14.96
C ASP A 111 3.78 -2.01 -15.10
N GLN A 112 3.56 -1.58 -16.34
CA GLN A 112 2.95 -0.30 -16.69
C GLN A 112 1.75 -0.50 -17.63
N TRP A 113 1.04 0.58 -17.94
CA TRP A 113 -0.08 0.58 -18.88
C TRP A 113 -1.15 -0.49 -18.55
N GLY A 114 -1.29 -1.52 -19.39
CA GLY A 114 -2.24 -2.62 -19.20
C GLY A 114 -1.93 -3.52 -18.00
N ASP A 115 -0.67 -3.51 -17.54
CA ASP A 115 -0.19 -4.31 -16.40
C ASP A 115 -0.12 -3.51 -15.10
N ASP A 116 -0.51 -2.23 -15.12
CA ASP A 116 -0.52 -1.36 -13.95
C ASP A 116 -1.40 -1.94 -12.82
N PRO A 117 -0.96 -1.93 -11.55
CA PRO A 117 -1.74 -2.47 -10.43
C PRO A 117 -3.17 -1.95 -10.27
N ARG A 118 -3.48 -0.76 -10.82
CA ARG A 118 -4.85 -0.23 -10.85
C ARG A 118 -5.79 -1.06 -11.72
N GLN A 119 -5.27 -1.84 -12.67
CA GLN A 119 -6.02 -2.74 -13.53
C GLN A 119 -6.12 -4.17 -12.97
N TRP A 120 -5.40 -4.48 -11.89
CA TRP A 120 -5.43 -5.81 -11.31
C TRP A 120 -6.80 -6.15 -10.72
N GLU A 121 -7.13 -7.44 -10.79
CA GLU A 121 -8.36 -8.04 -10.32
C GLU A 121 -8.37 -8.16 -8.80
N GLY A 122 -9.55 -8.01 -8.20
CA GLY A 122 -9.75 -8.28 -6.77
C GLY A 122 -8.69 -7.63 -5.89
N PHE A 123 -8.20 -8.37 -4.90
CA PHE A 123 -7.26 -7.89 -3.88
C PHE A 123 -5.78 -8.04 -4.26
N TYR A 124 -5.44 -8.44 -5.48
CA TYR A 124 -4.03 -8.60 -5.85
C TYR A 124 -3.25 -7.30 -5.69
N GLY A 125 -2.02 -7.41 -5.17
CA GLY A 125 -1.19 -6.24 -4.86
C GLY A 125 -1.66 -5.39 -3.68
N SER A 126 -2.69 -5.84 -2.96
CA SER A 126 -3.16 -5.20 -1.74
C SER A 126 -2.43 -5.77 -0.53
N ARG A 127 -2.08 -4.89 0.42
CA ARG A 127 -1.55 -5.29 1.74
C ARG A 127 -2.50 -6.19 2.54
N HIS A 128 -3.78 -6.31 2.16
CA HIS A 128 -4.75 -7.16 2.83
C HIS A 128 -4.64 -8.64 2.44
N ILE A 129 -3.93 -8.98 1.36
CA ILE A 129 -3.52 -10.36 1.13
C ILE A 129 -2.41 -10.67 2.13
N HIS A 130 -2.69 -11.58 3.06
CA HIS A 130 -1.77 -11.97 4.13
C HIS A 130 -1.14 -13.34 3.84
N VAL A 131 -1.91 -14.28 3.30
CA VAL A 131 -1.48 -15.67 3.12
C VAL A 131 -1.90 -16.18 1.74
N LEU A 132 -1.02 -16.93 1.09
CA LEU A 132 -1.35 -17.85 0.03
C LEU A 132 -1.37 -19.26 0.61
N LEU A 133 -2.53 -19.92 0.55
CA LEU A 133 -2.70 -21.32 0.87
C LEU A 133 -3.00 -22.07 -0.42
N ALA A 134 -2.10 -22.97 -0.83
CA ALA A 134 -2.25 -23.77 -2.04
C ALA A 134 -2.57 -25.21 -1.66
N VAL A 135 -3.73 -25.72 -2.10
CA VAL A 135 -4.07 -27.14 -1.98
C VAL A 135 -3.83 -27.79 -3.33
N ASN A 136 -2.87 -28.72 -3.38
CA ASN A 136 -2.37 -29.35 -4.59
C ASN A 136 -2.77 -30.83 -4.60
N TYR A 137 -3.22 -31.34 -5.73
CA TYR A 137 -3.54 -32.76 -5.92
C TYR A 137 -2.53 -33.42 -6.87
N VAL A 138 -1.98 -34.56 -6.43
CA VAL A 138 -0.96 -35.34 -7.13
C VAL A 138 -1.52 -36.72 -7.46
N PRO A 139 -2.03 -36.94 -8.68
CA PRO A 139 -2.67 -38.20 -9.03
C PRO A 139 -1.72 -39.41 -8.96
N SER A 140 -0.41 -39.22 -9.18
CA SER A 140 0.56 -40.32 -9.13
C SER A 140 0.77 -40.91 -7.73
N LEU A 141 0.20 -40.30 -6.68
CA LEU A 141 0.17 -40.86 -5.33
C LEU A 141 -1.02 -41.82 -5.13
N GLU A 142 -1.92 -41.94 -6.10
CA GLU A 142 -2.97 -42.97 -6.13
C GLU A 142 -2.49 -44.14 -7.01
N ASP A 143 -2.70 -45.38 -6.53
CA ASP A 143 -2.20 -46.60 -7.17
C ASP A 143 -2.63 -46.74 -8.66
N ASP A 144 -3.87 -46.33 -8.97
CA ASP A 144 -4.48 -46.44 -10.30
C ASP A 144 -3.98 -45.38 -11.31
N LEU A 145 -3.21 -44.37 -10.88
CA LEU A 145 -2.82 -43.21 -11.71
C LEU A 145 -1.30 -42.94 -11.74
N SER A 146 -0.50 -43.96 -11.43
CA SER A 146 0.97 -43.90 -11.48
C SER A 146 1.53 -43.54 -12.87
N ILE A 147 0.81 -43.88 -13.94
CA ILE A 147 1.13 -43.50 -15.32
C ILE A 147 0.06 -42.51 -15.82
N PRO A 148 0.41 -41.24 -16.07
CA PRO A 148 -0.55 -40.26 -16.56
C PRO A 148 -1.05 -40.58 -17.98
N PRO A 149 -2.31 -40.24 -18.32
CA PRO A 149 -2.86 -40.44 -19.65
C PRO A 149 -2.23 -39.50 -20.69
N GLU A 150 -2.59 -39.70 -21.95
CA GLU A 150 -2.21 -38.81 -23.05
C GLU A 150 -2.78 -37.41 -22.89
N GLU A 151 -4.05 -37.35 -22.49
CA GLU A 151 -4.81 -36.12 -22.22
C GLU A 151 -5.74 -36.34 -21.03
N TRP A 152 -6.09 -35.25 -20.34
CA TRP A 152 -7.05 -35.30 -19.23
C TRP A 152 -8.46 -35.00 -19.75
N SER A 153 -9.36 -36.00 -19.67
CA SER A 153 -10.77 -35.80 -19.99
C SER A 153 -11.43 -34.82 -19.00
N GLU A 154 -12.51 -34.14 -19.42
CA GLU A 154 -13.26 -33.26 -18.52
C GLU A 154 -13.75 -33.97 -17.25
N ALA A 155 -14.09 -35.26 -17.35
CA ALA A 155 -14.48 -36.08 -16.21
C ALA A 155 -13.32 -36.27 -15.21
N ALA A 156 -12.11 -36.55 -15.71
CA ALA A 156 -10.92 -36.66 -14.86
C ALA A 156 -10.59 -35.33 -14.19
N GLN A 157 -10.68 -34.21 -14.92
CA GLN A 157 -10.47 -32.87 -14.35
C GLN A 157 -11.46 -32.58 -13.21
N LYS A 158 -12.75 -32.90 -13.41
CA LYS A 158 -13.79 -32.76 -12.37
C LYS A 158 -13.49 -33.65 -11.15
N GLN A 159 -13.01 -34.88 -11.36
CA GLN A 159 -12.61 -35.77 -10.27
C GLN A 159 -11.42 -35.21 -9.47
N HIS A 160 -10.41 -34.67 -10.14
CA HIS A 160 -9.25 -34.05 -9.49
C HIS A 160 -9.69 -32.89 -8.57
N PHE A 161 -10.57 -32.00 -9.05
CA PHE A 161 -11.11 -30.94 -8.21
C PHE A 161 -11.96 -31.48 -7.06
N SER A 162 -12.77 -32.52 -7.29
CA SER A 162 -13.55 -33.18 -6.23
C SER A 162 -12.65 -33.71 -5.10
N ARG A 163 -11.47 -34.27 -5.41
CA ARG A 163 -10.49 -34.67 -4.37
C ARG A 163 -9.99 -33.50 -3.53
N ILE A 164 -9.76 -32.36 -4.16
CA ILE A 164 -9.36 -31.13 -3.47
C ILE A 164 -10.51 -30.64 -2.57
N GLU A 165 -11.75 -30.59 -3.06
CA GLU A 165 -12.92 -30.16 -2.28
C GLU A 165 -13.19 -31.09 -1.07
N GLN A 166 -13.01 -32.41 -1.24
CA GLN A 166 -13.09 -33.38 -0.14
C GLN A 166 -12.03 -33.08 0.94
N THR A 167 -10.80 -32.80 0.51
CA THR A 167 -9.69 -32.45 1.43
C THR A 167 -9.99 -31.15 2.18
N LEU A 168 -10.50 -30.13 1.47
CA LEU A 168 -10.89 -28.84 2.04
C LEU A 168 -12.04 -28.98 3.04
N THR A 169 -13.06 -29.76 2.71
CA THR A 169 -14.22 -30.02 3.59
C THR A 169 -13.76 -30.62 4.92
N GLY A 170 -12.79 -31.56 4.87
CA GLY A 170 -12.16 -32.13 6.06
C GLY A 170 -11.40 -31.08 6.88
N LEU A 171 -10.53 -30.29 6.23
CA LEU A 171 -9.75 -29.24 6.89
C LEU A 171 -10.63 -28.17 7.56
N LEU A 172 -11.71 -27.76 6.89
CA LEU A 172 -12.63 -26.73 7.36
C LEU A 172 -13.74 -27.29 8.28
N ALA A 173 -13.69 -28.59 8.61
CA ALA A 173 -14.69 -29.28 9.44
C ALA A 173 -16.14 -29.04 8.95
N GLY A 174 -16.35 -28.99 7.63
CA GLY A 174 -17.64 -28.73 6.99
C GLY A 174 -18.08 -27.26 6.93
N GLY A 175 -17.29 -26.32 7.46
CA GLY A 175 -17.50 -24.88 7.29
C GLY A 175 -17.02 -24.36 5.93
N SER A 176 -17.43 -23.15 5.56
CA SER A 176 -16.97 -22.44 4.35
C SER A 176 -15.74 -21.56 4.58
N ASP A 177 -15.45 -21.22 5.84
CA ASP A 177 -14.47 -20.20 6.20
C ASP A 177 -13.23 -20.81 6.86
N PHE A 178 -12.06 -20.22 6.58
CA PHE A 178 -10.81 -20.58 7.23
C PHE A 178 -10.83 -20.05 8.67
N PRO A 179 -10.58 -20.88 9.70
CA PRO A 179 -10.58 -20.36 11.07
C PRO A 179 -9.54 -19.25 11.25
N GLY A 180 -9.99 -18.07 11.69
CA GLY A 180 -9.15 -16.87 11.83
C GLY A 180 -8.74 -16.18 10.53
N ALA A 181 -9.30 -16.57 9.37
CA ALA A 181 -9.01 -15.93 8.10
C ALA A 181 -10.21 -15.89 7.14
N GLN A 182 -10.26 -14.88 6.28
CA GLN A 182 -11.26 -14.76 5.21
C GLN A 182 -10.58 -14.94 3.85
N CYS A 183 -11.21 -15.68 2.94
CA CYS A 183 -10.77 -15.78 1.56
C CYS A 183 -11.12 -14.49 0.79
N LEU A 184 -10.11 -13.79 0.29
CA LEU A 184 -10.27 -12.58 -0.54
C LEU A 184 -10.35 -12.89 -2.03
N ALA A 185 -9.61 -13.92 -2.46
CA ALA A 185 -9.64 -14.42 -3.82
C ALA A 185 -9.35 -15.92 -3.81
N GLN A 186 -10.04 -16.64 -4.69
CA GLN A 186 -9.82 -18.05 -4.93
C GLN A 186 -9.51 -18.24 -6.40
N GLU A 187 -8.47 -19.00 -6.68
CA GLU A 187 -8.09 -19.37 -8.03
C GLU A 187 -8.02 -20.88 -8.17
N GLN A 188 -8.20 -21.34 -9.40
CA GLN A 188 -8.06 -22.74 -9.75
C GLN A 188 -7.08 -22.91 -10.90
N ALA A 189 -6.38 -24.03 -10.87
CA ALA A 189 -5.43 -24.39 -11.91
C ALA A 189 -5.51 -25.87 -12.24
N HIS A 190 -5.28 -26.19 -13.50
CA HIS A 190 -5.18 -27.56 -13.97
C HIS A 190 -4.06 -27.65 -15.02
N VAL A 191 -3.22 -28.68 -14.93
CA VAL A 191 -2.20 -28.95 -15.94
C VAL A 191 -2.87 -29.26 -17.27
N ILE A 192 -2.45 -28.57 -18.33
CA ILE A 192 -2.83 -28.91 -19.69
C ILE A 192 -1.91 -30.05 -20.13
N ARG A 193 -2.53 -31.21 -20.42
CA ARG A 193 -1.84 -32.36 -20.98
C ARG A 193 -2.43 -32.69 -22.34
N TYR A 194 -1.61 -32.59 -23.37
CA TYR A 194 -2.01 -32.82 -24.76
C TYR A 194 -0.87 -33.54 -25.48
N GLN A 195 -1.18 -34.65 -26.16
CA GLN A 195 -0.19 -35.53 -26.79
C GLN A 195 0.94 -35.95 -25.82
N ARG A 196 0.59 -36.34 -24.58
CA ARG A 196 1.51 -36.79 -23.51
C ARG A 196 2.49 -35.72 -22.99
N ARG A 197 2.32 -34.46 -23.40
CA ARG A 197 3.18 -33.33 -23.01
C ARG A 197 2.40 -32.31 -22.18
N ILE A 198 3.11 -31.65 -21.27
CA ILE A 198 2.58 -30.54 -20.49
C ILE A 198 2.72 -29.28 -21.34
N ARG A 199 1.62 -28.56 -21.55
CA ARG A 199 1.57 -27.37 -22.41
C ARG A 199 1.06 -26.14 -21.67
N GLU A 200 1.32 -24.97 -22.24
CA GLU A 200 0.63 -23.72 -21.92
C GLU A 200 -0.40 -23.36 -23.03
N HIS A 201 -1.13 -22.25 -22.88
CA HIS A 201 -2.29 -21.94 -23.72
C HIS A 201 -1.97 -21.52 -25.17
N PHE A 202 -0.80 -20.95 -25.44
CA PHE A 202 -0.36 -20.73 -26.82
C PHE A 202 -0.04 -22.06 -27.54
N GLY A 203 0.15 -23.15 -26.79
CA GLY A 203 0.32 -24.51 -27.27
C GLY A 203 1.75 -25.05 -27.11
N PHE A 204 2.68 -24.30 -26.52
CA PHE A 204 4.07 -24.72 -26.35
C PHE A 204 4.25 -25.64 -25.16
N THR A 205 5.21 -26.56 -25.26
CA THR A 205 5.60 -27.43 -24.14
C THR A 205 6.31 -26.60 -23.05
N ASP A 206 5.81 -26.64 -21.82
CA ASP A 206 6.37 -25.90 -20.68
C ASP A 206 6.99 -26.83 -19.63
N GLY A 207 7.74 -26.26 -18.69
CA GLY A 207 8.40 -26.97 -17.59
C GLY A 207 9.70 -27.68 -17.98
N VAL A 208 10.23 -27.45 -19.19
CA VAL A 208 11.42 -28.14 -19.72
C VAL A 208 12.70 -27.70 -19.02
N SER A 209 12.96 -26.38 -18.95
CA SER A 209 14.19 -25.83 -18.37
C SER A 209 13.96 -25.31 -16.95
N GLN A 210 14.59 -25.97 -15.98
CA GLN A 210 14.60 -25.62 -14.55
C GLN A 210 16.04 -25.72 -14.04
N PRO A 211 16.47 -24.87 -13.08
CA PRO A 211 17.79 -25.00 -12.49
C PRO A 211 17.90 -26.28 -11.66
N ARG A 212 19.03 -26.99 -11.77
CA ARG A 212 19.38 -28.08 -10.88
C ARG A 212 20.10 -27.51 -9.66
N ILE A 213 19.55 -27.77 -8.48
CA ILE A 213 20.17 -27.40 -7.19
C ILE A 213 21.16 -28.48 -6.78
N ASN A 214 22.27 -28.06 -6.17
CA ASN A 214 23.20 -28.94 -5.50
C ASN A 214 22.57 -29.47 -4.21
N ASP A 215 22.12 -30.72 -4.24
CA ASP A 215 21.49 -31.44 -3.12
C ASP A 215 22.40 -32.56 -2.56
N GLY A 216 23.67 -32.62 -3.00
CA GLY A 216 24.65 -33.64 -2.56
C GLY A 216 24.48 -35.02 -3.21
N MET A 217 23.54 -35.20 -4.15
CA MET A 217 23.33 -36.45 -4.88
C MET A 217 24.23 -36.53 -6.13
N PRO A 218 24.89 -37.69 -6.38
CA PRO A 218 25.75 -37.87 -7.55
C PRO A 218 24.93 -37.96 -8.84
N GLY A 219 25.46 -37.39 -9.93
CA GLY A 219 24.95 -37.54 -11.29
C GLY A 219 23.63 -36.82 -11.58
N CYS A 220 23.70 -35.60 -12.13
CA CYS A 220 22.76 -35.03 -13.11
C CYS A 220 23.17 -33.58 -13.43
N ALA A 221 23.88 -33.43 -14.55
CA ALA A 221 24.67 -32.27 -14.97
C ALA A 221 23.87 -31.32 -15.88
N ILE A 222 22.82 -30.68 -15.35
CA ILE A 222 22.15 -29.58 -16.08
C ILE A 222 21.96 -28.39 -15.13
N GLY A 223 23.05 -27.68 -14.85
CA GLY A 223 23.06 -26.42 -14.09
C GLY A 223 23.63 -25.27 -14.91
N GLY A 224 24.80 -24.76 -14.55
CA GLY A 224 25.54 -23.74 -15.32
C GLY A 224 26.97 -24.20 -15.63
N LYS A 225 27.61 -23.61 -16.64
CA LYS A 225 29.04 -23.81 -16.92
C LYS A 225 29.83 -22.81 -16.08
N LYS A 226 30.11 -23.14 -14.82
CA LYS A 226 30.56 -22.15 -13.82
C LYS A 226 32.01 -21.69 -13.96
N ALA A 227 32.87 -22.55 -14.50
CA ALA A 227 34.32 -22.32 -14.51
C ALA A 227 34.83 -21.68 -15.81
N SER A 228 34.27 -22.04 -16.96
CA SER A 228 34.65 -21.51 -18.28
C SER A 228 33.57 -21.87 -19.31
N ALA A 229 33.66 -21.33 -20.53
CA ALA A 229 32.75 -21.67 -21.63
C ALA A 229 32.81 -23.16 -22.06
N GLU A 230 33.93 -23.84 -21.77
CA GLU A 230 34.17 -25.25 -22.11
C GLU A 230 34.02 -26.19 -20.90
N ALA A 231 33.65 -25.66 -19.73
CA ALA A 231 33.52 -26.46 -18.51
C ALA A 231 32.31 -27.39 -18.57
N ASP A 232 32.38 -28.48 -17.79
CA ASP A 232 31.25 -29.35 -17.54
C ASP A 232 30.11 -28.60 -16.83
N TRP A 233 28.89 -29.08 -17.05
CA TRP A 233 27.70 -28.55 -16.38
C TRP A 233 27.69 -28.93 -14.90
N GLU A 234 27.57 -27.92 -14.03
CA GLU A 234 27.52 -28.11 -12.58
C GLU A 234 26.21 -27.59 -11.97
N PRO A 235 25.65 -28.25 -10.94
CA PRO A 235 24.44 -27.78 -10.25
C PRO A 235 24.68 -26.46 -9.51
N LEU A 236 23.62 -25.66 -9.39
CA LEU A 236 23.62 -24.36 -8.71
C LEU A 236 23.60 -24.50 -7.18
N ALA A 237 24.14 -23.51 -6.49
CA ALA A 237 24.17 -23.43 -5.04
C ALA A 237 22.75 -23.38 -4.47
N ALA A 238 22.51 -24.06 -3.34
CA ALA A 238 21.19 -24.10 -2.72
C ALA A 238 20.75 -22.70 -2.24
N GLY A 239 21.70 -21.84 -1.83
CA GLY A 239 21.42 -20.48 -1.36
C GLY A 239 20.84 -19.54 -2.42
N GLU A 240 20.86 -19.90 -3.70
CA GLU A 240 20.15 -19.16 -4.75
C GLU A 240 18.62 -19.32 -4.66
N PHE A 241 18.14 -20.38 -4.00
CA PHE A 241 16.72 -20.74 -3.96
C PHE A 241 16.19 -20.99 -2.54
N VAL A 242 17.05 -21.33 -1.59
CA VAL A 242 16.68 -21.68 -0.22
C VAL A 242 17.48 -20.83 0.76
N LEU A 243 16.78 -20.08 1.60
CA LEU A 243 17.38 -19.21 2.60
C LEU A 243 18.12 -20.03 3.67
N GLY A 244 19.28 -19.49 4.08
CA GLY A 244 20.13 -20.05 5.12
C GLY A 244 21.35 -20.82 4.62
N TYR A 245 21.49 -20.99 3.29
CA TYR A 245 22.63 -21.63 2.64
C TYR A 245 23.46 -20.62 1.85
N TYR A 246 24.68 -21.00 1.45
CA TYR A 246 25.53 -20.16 0.60
C TYR A 246 25.00 -20.10 -0.83
N ASP A 247 25.00 -18.90 -1.40
CA ASP A 247 24.69 -18.60 -2.81
C ASP A 247 25.97 -18.66 -3.68
N GLU A 248 25.86 -18.51 -5.00
CA GLU A 248 27.02 -18.60 -5.91
C GLU A 248 28.06 -17.53 -5.60
N LEU A 249 27.63 -16.32 -5.26
CA LEU A 249 28.51 -15.21 -4.95
C LEU A 249 29.28 -15.45 -3.64
N GLY A 250 28.60 -15.93 -2.60
CA GLY A 250 29.22 -16.30 -1.33
C GLY A 250 30.30 -17.37 -1.53
N LEU A 251 30.00 -18.42 -2.29
CA LEU A 251 30.96 -19.48 -2.59
C LEU A 251 32.19 -18.98 -3.37
N LYS A 252 32.04 -17.94 -4.21
CA LYS A 252 33.16 -17.33 -4.95
C LYS A 252 34.02 -16.43 -4.06
N ASN A 253 33.40 -15.59 -3.25
CA ASN A 253 34.12 -14.66 -2.36
C ASN A 253 34.99 -15.41 -1.35
N ASP A 254 34.49 -16.50 -0.78
CA ASP A 254 35.21 -17.26 0.23
C ASP A 254 36.38 -18.07 -0.37
N LYS A 255 36.22 -18.59 -1.61
CA LYS A 255 37.35 -19.18 -2.36
C LYS A 255 38.49 -18.18 -2.58
N ALA A 256 38.18 -16.90 -2.81
CA ALA A 256 39.18 -15.85 -2.99
C ALA A 256 39.89 -15.48 -1.67
N ALA A 257 39.27 -15.73 -0.52
CA ALA A 257 39.83 -15.47 0.81
C ALA A 257 40.78 -16.57 1.31
N GLY A 258 40.95 -17.68 0.58
CA GLY A 258 41.88 -18.76 0.93
C GLY A 258 41.39 -19.71 2.04
N GLU A 259 40.16 -19.52 2.52
CA GLU A 259 39.49 -20.47 3.39
C GLU A 259 39.04 -21.68 2.55
N GLY A 260 39.16 -22.91 3.07
CA GLY A 260 38.92 -24.15 2.31
C GLY A 260 37.55 -24.21 1.61
N ARG A 261 37.37 -25.20 0.71
CA ARG A 261 36.16 -25.36 -0.12
C ARG A 261 34.89 -25.48 0.75
N LEU A 262 34.20 -24.35 0.99
CA LEU A 262 32.95 -24.32 1.75
C LEU A 262 31.93 -25.28 1.17
N ASN A 263 31.16 -25.90 2.05
CA ASN A 263 30.14 -26.85 1.66
C ASN A 263 28.83 -26.09 1.34
N PRO A 264 28.38 -26.06 0.07
CA PRO A 264 27.24 -25.23 -0.37
C PRO A 264 25.89 -25.69 0.21
N ILE A 265 25.85 -26.88 0.82
CA ILE A 265 24.68 -27.47 1.47
C ILE A 265 24.78 -27.43 3.01
N GLN A 266 25.75 -26.67 3.56
CA GLN A 266 25.79 -26.35 5.00
C GLN A 266 25.08 -25.02 5.28
N PRO A 267 24.33 -24.94 6.39
CA PRO A 267 23.80 -23.68 6.89
C PRO A 267 24.93 -22.68 7.19
N ARG A 268 24.70 -21.40 6.91
CA ARG A 268 25.65 -20.32 7.21
C ARG A 268 25.74 -20.10 8.72
N ALA A 269 26.97 -19.95 9.25
CA ALA A 269 27.19 -19.55 10.64
C ALA A 269 26.64 -18.14 10.86
N THR A 270 25.90 -17.93 11.95
CA THR A 270 25.19 -16.66 12.20
C THR A 270 25.80 -15.82 13.31
N ASP A 271 25.83 -14.52 13.04
CA ASP A 271 25.92 -13.48 14.05
C ASP A 271 24.73 -13.60 15.02
N PRO A 272 24.94 -13.51 16.36
CA PRO A 272 23.87 -13.42 17.35
C PRO A 272 22.74 -12.45 16.97
N ALA A 273 23.06 -11.33 16.29
CA ALA A 273 22.08 -10.34 15.86
C ALA A 273 21.07 -10.87 14.81
N ARG A 274 21.41 -11.91 14.05
CA ARG A 274 20.58 -12.51 12.99
C ARG A 274 19.99 -13.87 13.33
N ALA A 275 20.32 -14.43 14.49
CA ALA A 275 19.87 -15.76 14.89
C ALA A 275 18.34 -15.90 14.94
N ALA A 276 17.64 -14.88 15.45
CA ALA A 276 16.17 -14.88 15.50
C ALA A 276 15.52 -14.80 14.10
N TYR A 277 16.08 -13.98 13.21
CA TYR A 277 15.65 -13.91 11.82
C TYR A 277 15.85 -15.26 11.11
N GLN A 278 17.05 -15.85 11.24
CA GLN A 278 17.37 -17.15 10.63
C GLN A 278 16.44 -18.27 11.13
N LYS A 279 16.09 -18.31 12.42
CA LYS A 279 15.14 -19.31 12.95
C LYS A 279 13.79 -19.32 12.22
N ILE A 280 13.35 -18.15 11.72
CA ILE A 280 12.09 -18.01 10.99
C ILE A 280 12.30 -18.28 9.49
N THR A 281 13.43 -17.85 8.92
CA THR A 281 13.63 -17.88 7.47
C THR A 281 14.34 -19.11 6.93
N MET A 282 15.04 -19.87 7.77
CA MET A 282 15.80 -21.06 7.38
C MET A 282 14.92 -22.04 6.60
N ASN A 283 15.47 -22.62 5.52
CA ASN A 283 14.78 -23.58 4.64
C ASN A 283 13.54 -23.02 3.93
N GLY A 284 13.29 -21.71 4.03
CA GLY A 284 12.26 -21.03 3.28
C GLY A 284 12.76 -20.46 1.95
N SER A 285 11.85 -19.95 1.14
CA SER A 285 12.12 -19.25 -0.11
C SER A 285 11.13 -18.11 -0.29
N PHE A 286 11.53 -17.05 -0.99
CA PHE A 286 10.56 -16.14 -1.55
C PHE A 286 9.83 -16.80 -2.72
N LEU A 287 8.55 -16.50 -2.85
CA LEU A 287 7.64 -16.98 -3.87
C LEU A 287 7.02 -15.78 -4.58
N VAL A 288 7.24 -15.69 -5.88
CA VAL A 288 6.60 -14.70 -6.74
C VAL A 288 5.36 -15.32 -7.35
N TYR A 289 4.20 -14.66 -7.22
CA TYR A 289 2.97 -15.04 -7.90
C TYR A 289 2.55 -13.98 -8.91
N ARG A 290 2.21 -14.40 -10.13
CA ARG A 290 1.60 -13.55 -11.17
C ARG A 290 0.47 -14.29 -11.87
N LYS A 291 -0.72 -13.68 -11.92
CA LYS A 291 -1.83 -14.12 -12.77
C LYS A 291 -1.68 -13.48 -14.14
N LEU A 292 -1.28 -14.29 -15.12
CA LEU A 292 -0.98 -13.86 -16.48
C LEU A 292 -2.10 -14.33 -17.41
N GLU A 293 -2.96 -13.41 -17.85
CA GLU A 293 -3.99 -13.68 -18.86
C GLU A 293 -3.33 -13.76 -20.24
N GLN A 294 -3.73 -14.73 -21.05
CA GLN A 294 -3.15 -14.98 -22.37
C GLN A 294 -4.20 -14.79 -23.48
N ASP A 295 -3.97 -13.85 -24.39
CA ASP A 295 -4.74 -13.67 -25.62
C ASP A 295 -4.28 -14.66 -26.70
N VAL A 296 -4.74 -15.91 -26.57
CA VAL A 296 -4.41 -17.00 -27.49
C VAL A 296 -4.87 -16.71 -28.91
N ALA A 297 -6.05 -16.08 -29.06
CA ALA A 297 -6.60 -15.76 -30.37
C ALA A 297 -5.73 -14.72 -31.08
N GLY A 298 -5.40 -13.62 -30.40
CA GLY A 298 -4.54 -12.58 -30.95
C GLY A 298 -3.14 -13.09 -31.29
N PHE A 299 -2.55 -13.95 -30.46
CA PHE A 299 -1.23 -14.54 -30.72
C PHE A 299 -1.25 -15.46 -31.96
N ARG A 300 -2.25 -16.35 -32.07
CA ARG A 300 -2.39 -17.26 -33.21
C ARG A 300 -2.73 -16.51 -34.51
N ASP A 301 -3.57 -15.48 -34.45
CA ASP A 301 -3.85 -14.62 -35.61
C ASP A 301 -2.58 -13.93 -36.13
N TYR A 302 -1.71 -13.47 -35.22
CA TYR A 302 -0.44 -12.85 -35.60
C TYR A 302 0.53 -13.84 -36.26
N CYS A 303 0.54 -15.10 -35.82
CA CYS A 303 1.43 -16.14 -36.37
C CYS A 303 0.79 -16.98 -37.48
N ALA A 304 -0.40 -16.60 -37.97
CA ALA A 304 -1.17 -17.44 -38.88
C ALA A 304 -0.41 -17.75 -40.18
N GLY A 305 -0.16 -19.04 -40.45
CA GLY A 305 0.57 -19.51 -41.63
C GLY A 305 2.10 -19.45 -41.53
N ASP A 306 2.66 -19.11 -40.36
CA ASP A 306 4.10 -19.03 -40.11
C ASP A 306 4.45 -19.65 -38.73
N ASP A 307 4.50 -20.99 -38.68
CA ASP A 307 4.89 -21.74 -37.48
C ASP A 307 6.34 -21.47 -37.05
N GLU A 308 7.19 -21.04 -38.00
CA GLU A 308 8.57 -20.68 -37.72
C GLU A 308 8.65 -19.38 -36.92
N LEU A 309 7.82 -18.38 -37.24
CA LEU A 309 7.69 -17.16 -36.45
C LEU A 309 7.29 -17.49 -35.01
N ALA A 310 6.24 -18.30 -34.81
CA ALA A 310 5.78 -18.67 -33.46
C ALA A 310 6.90 -19.35 -32.65
N ALA A 311 7.61 -20.31 -33.27
CA ALA A 311 8.74 -20.98 -32.64
C ALA A 311 9.87 -20.00 -32.29
N ARG A 312 10.14 -19.01 -33.14
CA ARG A 312 11.17 -17.98 -32.93
C ARG A 312 10.78 -16.93 -31.90
N LEU A 313 9.51 -16.57 -31.73
CA LEU A 313 9.08 -15.68 -30.64
C LEU A 313 9.36 -16.31 -29.28
N VAL A 314 9.10 -17.62 -29.15
CA VAL A 314 9.35 -18.37 -27.90
C VAL A 314 10.82 -18.80 -27.77
N GLY A 315 11.44 -19.24 -28.86
CA GLY A 315 12.77 -19.86 -28.95
C GLY A 315 12.78 -21.39 -28.81
N ARG A 316 11.61 -22.02 -28.97
CA ARG A 316 11.42 -23.49 -29.05
C ARG A 316 10.26 -23.79 -30.00
N GLN A 317 10.27 -24.96 -30.61
CA GLN A 317 9.09 -25.47 -31.32
C GLN A 317 7.96 -25.77 -30.31
N TYR A 318 6.71 -25.86 -30.77
CA TYR A 318 5.53 -26.22 -29.95
C TYR A 318 5.76 -27.47 -29.09
N ASP A 319 6.52 -28.37 -29.68
CA ASP A 319 6.81 -29.70 -29.21
C ASP A 319 7.86 -29.71 -28.06
N GLY A 320 8.59 -28.60 -27.88
CA GLY A 320 9.63 -28.39 -26.88
C GLY A 320 11.07 -28.39 -27.44
N THR A 321 11.26 -28.81 -28.70
CA THR A 321 12.58 -28.85 -29.35
C THR A 321 13.24 -27.46 -29.36
N PRO A 322 14.47 -27.32 -28.84
CA PRO A 322 15.19 -26.05 -28.87
C PRO A 322 15.64 -25.66 -30.28
N LEU A 323 15.65 -24.36 -30.56
CA LEU A 323 16.13 -23.83 -31.84
C LEU A 323 17.67 -23.71 -31.85
N VAL A 324 18.36 -24.85 -31.86
CA VAL A 324 19.83 -24.93 -31.92
C VAL A 324 20.26 -25.93 -32.99
N SER A 325 21.55 -25.94 -33.34
CA SER A 325 22.09 -26.86 -34.33
C SER A 325 22.08 -28.32 -33.84
N GLY A 326 22.27 -29.29 -34.74
CA GLY A 326 22.51 -30.70 -34.35
C GLY A 326 21.28 -31.60 -34.13
N HIS A 327 20.10 -31.24 -34.64
CA HIS A 327 18.86 -32.04 -34.55
C HIS A 327 18.48 -32.48 -33.11
N PRO A 328 18.31 -31.53 -32.18
CA PRO A 328 17.97 -31.84 -30.78
C PRO A 328 16.58 -32.46 -30.64
N GLY A 329 16.38 -33.20 -29.56
CA GLY A 329 15.08 -33.74 -29.17
C GLY A 329 14.18 -32.76 -28.40
N PRO A 330 12.87 -33.07 -28.24
CA PRO A 330 11.86 -32.15 -27.67
C PRO A 330 12.04 -31.75 -26.20
N LYS A 331 12.90 -32.42 -25.44
CA LYS A 331 13.20 -32.08 -24.03
C LYS A 331 14.68 -31.81 -23.80
N ASP A 332 15.46 -31.75 -24.88
CA ASP A 332 16.88 -31.50 -24.76
C ASP A 332 17.11 -30.08 -24.25
N ASN A 333 17.98 -30.01 -23.24
CA ASN A 333 18.28 -28.77 -22.54
C ASN A 333 19.77 -28.55 -22.28
N ALA A 334 20.62 -29.48 -22.72
CA ALA A 334 22.08 -29.41 -22.63
C ALA A 334 22.68 -28.61 -23.82
N PHE A 335 22.34 -27.32 -23.90
CA PHE A 335 22.85 -26.38 -24.89
C PHE A 335 23.16 -25.03 -24.22
N ASP A 336 23.92 -24.14 -24.85
CA ASP A 336 24.35 -22.89 -24.22
C ASP A 336 24.38 -21.66 -25.15
N PHE A 337 23.95 -21.83 -26.40
CA PHE A 337 23.99 -20.84 -27.49
C PHE A 337 25.40 -20.46 -27.97
N GLY A 338 26.45 -21.19 -27.56
CA GLY A 338 27.81 -20.93 -28.04
C GLY A 338 27.99 -21.17 -29.55
N ASP A 339 27.20 -22.07 -30.12
CA ASP A 339 27.14 -22.39 -31.55
C ASP A 339 26.22 -21.46 -32.37
N ASP A 340 25.47 -20.57 -31.71
CA ASP A 340 24.57 -19.59 -32.33
C ASP A 340 24.89 -18.15 -31.89
N PRO A 341 26.13 -17.66 -32.13
CA PRO A 341 26.59 -16.39 -31.61
C PRO A 341 25.92 -15.18 -32.27
N ARG A 342 25.28 -15.34 -33.44
CA ARG A 342 24.55 -14.27 -34.17
C ARG A 342 23.02 -14.33 -34.02
N GLY A 343 22.48 -15.39 -33.40
CA GLY A 343 21.04 -15.61 -33.27
C GLY A 343 20.36 -16.02 -34.56
N ASP A 344 21.07 -16.73 -35.44
CA ASP A 344 20.55 -17.20 -36.73
C ASP A 344 19.53 -18.34 -36.55
N HIS A 345 19.68 -19.14 -35.48
CA HIS A 345 18.75 -20.20 -35.12
C HIS A 345 17.73 -19.76 -34.06
N CYS A 346 18.22 -19.27 -32.92
CA CYS A 346 17.39 -18.77 -31.82
C CYS A 346 17.61 -17.26 -31.68
N PRO A 347 16.68 -16.42 -32.16
CA PRO A 347 16.82 -14.97 -32.05
C PRO A 347 17.15 -14.51 -30.63
N TYR A 348 17.94 -13.44 -30.51
CA TYR A 348 18.21 -12.78 -29.24
C TYR A 348 16.94 -12.36 -28.50
N ALA A 349 15.95 -11.89 -29.25
CA ALA A 349 14.68 -11.45 -28.70
C ALA A 349 13.79 -12.61 -28.25
N SER A 350 14.08 -13.87 -28.60
CA SER A 350 13.26 -15.02 -28.22
C SER A 350 13.14 -15.16 -26.71
N HIS A 351 11.91 -15.43 -26.24
CA HIS A 351 11.60 -15.47 -24.81
C HIS A 351 12.59 -16.32 -24.00
N VAL A 352 12.85 -17.58 -24.41
CA VAL A 352 13.76 -18.48 -23.67
C VAL A 352 15.20 -18.00 -23.63
N ARG A 353 15.67 -17.29 -24.67
CA ARG A 353 17.04 -16.74 -24.74
C ARG A 353 17.15 -15.45 -23.92
N ARG A 354 16.08 -14.67 -23.81
CA ARG A 354 16.05 -13.50 -22.91
C ARG A 354 16.02 -13.88 -21.44
N VAL A 355 15.13 -14.79 -21.04
CA VAL A 355 14.97 -15.15 -19.61
C VAL A 355 16.06 -16.09 -19.09
N ASN A 356 16.81 -16.75 -19.99
CA ASN A 356 18.02 -17.49 -19.66
C ASN A 356 19.04 -17.39 -20.81
N PRO A 357 19.90 -16.37 -20.79
CA PRO A 357 20.84 -16.09 -21.89
C PRO A 357 21.98 -17.09 -22.04
N ARG A 358 22.21 -17.94 -21.02
CA ARG A 358 23.29 -18.91 -20.97
C ARG A 358 24.64 -18.25 -21.26
N LEU A 359 25.38 -18.65 -22.30
CA LEU A 359 26.66 -18.02 -22.66
C LEU A 359 26.49 -16.71 -23.46
N THR A 360 25.29 -16.36 -23.91
CA THR A 360 25.07 -15.19 -24.78
C THR A 360 25.56 -13.87 -24.15
N LEU A 361 25.40 -13.70 -22.83
CA LEU A 361 25.86 -12.50 -22.11
C LEU A 361 27.39 -12.44 -21.91
N ASN A 362 28.07 -13.58 -22.02
CA ASN A 362 29.50 -13.70 -21.76
C ASN A 362 30.31 -13.83 -23.06
N ALA A 363 29.72 -13.45 -24.19
CA ALA A 363 30.40 -13.47 -25.48
C ALA A 363 31.69 -12.63 -25.41
N GLY A 364 32.83 -13.29 -25.64
CA GLY A 364 34.16 -12.66 -25.60
C GLY A 364 34.89 -12.71 -24.24
N VAL A 365 34.29 -13.27 -23.19
CA VAL A 365 34.94 -13.45 -21.86
C VAL A 365 34.80 -14.91 -21.41
N ASN A 366 35.89 -15.56 -21.00
CA ASN A 366 35.90 -16.98 -20.62
C ASN A 366 35.45 -17.23 -19.16
N ASP A 367 34.35 -16.59 -18.73
CA ASP A 367 33.82 -16.66 -17.35
C ASP A 367 32.57 -17.55 -17.23
N GLY A 368 32.31 -18.39 -18.25
CA GLY A 368 31.22 -19.37 -18.24
C GLY A 368 29.83 -18.73 -18.13
N THR A 369 28.94 -19.27 -17.30
CA THR A 369 27.57 -18.75 -17.07
C THR A 369 27.43 -17.90 -15.81
N THR A 370 28.55 -17.43 -15.23
CA THR A 370 28.58 -16.72 -13.95
C THR A 370 27.58 -15.56 -13.86
N LEU A 371 27.47 -14.75 -14.93
CA LEU A 371 26.59 -13.58 -14.96
C LEU A 371 25.10 -13.95 -15.04
N VAL A 372 24.77 -15.22 -15.28
CA VAL A 372 23.40 -15.73 -15.41
C VAL A 372 22.98 -16.53 -14.18
N ASP A 373 23.91 -17.26 -13.56
CA ASP A 373 23.62 -18.25 -12.52
C ASP A 373 22.88 -17.65 -11.31
N GLN A 374 23.25 -16.44 -10.88
CA GLN A 374 22.63 -15.69 -9.77
C GLN A 374 21.21 -15.18 -10.05
N HIS A 375 20.78 -15.18 -11.32
CA HIS A 375 19.48 -14.65 -11.73
C HIS A 375 18.46 -15.77 -11.93
N ARG A 376 18.88 -17.05 -11.85
CA ARG A 376 18.04 -18.21 -12.16
C ARG A 376 16.85 -18.30 -11.22
N ILE A 377 15.72 -18.79 -11.73
CA ILE A 377 14.47 -18.97 -10.97
C ILE A 377 13.95 -20.40 -11.10
N ILE A 378 13.28 -20.92 -10.07
CA ILE A 378 12.55 -22.19 -10.14
C ILE A 378 11.09 -21.89 -10.44
N ARG A 379 10.56 -22.32 -11.58
CA ARG A 379 9.16 -22.08 -11.96
C ARG A 379 8.25 -23.23 -11.54
N ARG A 380 7.05 -22.91 -11.06
CA ARG A 380 5.95 -23.82 -10.71
C ARG A 380 4.61 -23.33 -11.27
N GLY A 381 4.65 -22.76 -12.47
CA GLY A 381 3.46 -22.23 -13.12
C GLY A 381 2.44 -23.33 -13.45
N MET A 382 1.15 -22.98 -13.41
CA MET A 382 0.05 -23.89 -13.76
C MET A 382 -1.06 -23.16 -14.53
N PRO A 383 -1.57 -23.70 -15.65
CA PRO A 383 -2.60 -23.03 -16.44
C PRO A 383 -3.96 -22.91 -15.73
N TYR A 384 -4.74 -21.90 -16.11
CA TYR A 384 -6.16 -21.73 -15.74
C TYR A 384 -7.03 -21.44 -16.96
N GLY A 385 -8.32 -21.74 -16.85
CA GLY A 385 -9.28 -21.60 -17.95
C GLY A 385 -9.19 -22.72 -18.99
N SER A 386 -10.19 -22.79 -19.87
CA SER A 386 -10.30 -23.86 -20.87
C SER A 386 -9.18 -23.79 -21.92
N PHE A 387 -8.55 -24.94 -22.20
CA PHE A 387 -7.52 -25.08 -23.24
C PHE A 387 -8.13 -25.08 -24.65
N ILE A 388 -7.57 -24.27 -25.55
CA ILE A 388 -7.91 -24.32 -26.98
C ILE A 388 -6.87 -25.18 -27.67
N GLN A 389 -7.29 -26.30 -28.28
CA GLN A 389 -6.35 -27.17 -28.98
C GLN A 389 -5.67 -26.42 -30.15
N PRO A 390 -4.40 -26.71 -30.47
CA PRO A 390 -3.67 -25.98 -31.52
C PRO A 390 -4.33 -26.05 -32.90
N ASP A 391 -5.02 -27.15 -33.22
CA ASP A 391 -5.73 -27.43 -34.48
C ASP A 391 -7.17 -26.89 -34.51
N GLN A 392 -7.70 -26.42 -33.38
CA GLN A 392 -9.04 -25.85 -33.31
C GLN A 392 -9.07 -24.40 -33.79
N CYS A 393 -10.13 -24.02 -34.53
CA CYS A 393 -10.36 -22.64 -34.94
C CYS A 393 -10.52 -21.72 -33.71
N HIS A 394 -9.54 -20.85 -33.48
CA HIS A 394 -9.50 -19.94 -32.33
C HIS A 394 -10.65 -18.91 -32.34
N LYS A 395 -11.22 -18.60 -33.52
CA LYS A 395 -12.41 -17.73 -33.65
C LYS A 395 -13.70 -18.35 -33.08
N SER A 396 -13.69 -19.66 -32.84
CA SER A 396 -14.79 -20.39 -32.20
C SER A 396 -14.55 -20.67 -30.71
N ALA A 397 -13.42 -20.19 -30.17
CA ALA A 397 -13.05 -20.46 -28.79
C ALA A 397 -14.02 -19.80 -27.80
N PRO A 398 -14.22 -20.42 -26.61
CA PRO A 398 -15.02 -19.82 -25.55
C PRO A 398 -14.50 -18.44 -25.13
N VAL A 399 -15.42 -17.54 -24.79
CA VAL A 399 -15.13 -16.17 -24.28
C VAL A 399 -14.46 -16.18 -22.90
N GLU A 400 -14.31 -17.36 -22.28
CA GLU A 400 -13.67 -17.52 -20.97
C GLU A 400 -12.21 -17.02 -20.96
N ARG A 401 -11.85 -16.29 -19.89
CA ARG A 401 -10.48 -15.86 -19.62
C ARG A 401 -9.61 -17.07 -19.32
N ARG A 402 -8.40 -17.09 -19.88
CA ARG A 402 -7.44 -18.19 -19.73
C ARG A 402 -6.03 -17.65 -19.61
N GLY A 403 -5.14 -18.44 -19.05
CA GLY A 403 -3.76 -18.05 -18.91
C GLY A 403 -2.98 -18.91 -17.93
N LEU A 404 -1.98 -18.31 -17.29
CA LEU A 404 -1.03 -18.98 -16.41
C LEU A 404 -1.03 -18.34 -15.02
N HIS A 405 -1.21 -19.17 -14.00
CA HIS A 405 -0.77 -18.83 -12.64
C HIS A 405 0.72 -19.06 -12.57
N PHE A 406 1.51 -18.02 -12.80
CA PHE A 406 2.96 -18.09 -12.74
C PHE A 406 3.43 -18.05 -11.29
N PHE A 407 4.20 -19.05 -10.91
CA PHE A 407 4.89 -19.12 -9.62
C PHE A 407 6.38 -19.27 -9.86
N CYS A 408 7.22 -18.54 -9.12
CA CYS A 408 8.64 -18.87 -9.05
C CYS A 408 9.25 -18.70 -7.64
N TYR A 409 10.21 -19.57 -7.32
CA TYR A 409 10.94 -19.59 -6.06
C TYR A 409 12.35 -19.04 -6.20
N ASN A 410 12.70 -18.12 -5.31
CA ASN A 410 13.91 -17.29 -5.31
C ASN A 410 14.41 -17.09 -3.86
N ALA A 411 15.72 -17.02 -3.63
CA ALA A 411 16.27 -16.54 -2.36
C ALA A 411 16.44 -15.00 -2.35
N ARG A 412 16.50 -14.37 -3.52
CA ARG A 412 16.71 -12.95 -3.73
C ARG A 412 15.84 -12.40 -4.86
N ILE A 413 14.67 -11.88 -4.51
CA ILE A 413 13.69 -11.35 -5.47
C ILE A 413 14.29 -10.26 -6.37
N ASP A 414 15.10 -9.37 -5.80
CA ASP A 414 15.73 -8.21 -6.45
C ASP A 414 16.72 -8.61 -7.54
N SER A 415 17.55 -9.63 -7.28
CA SER A 415 18.54 -10.13 -8.24
C SER A 415 18.00 -11.26 -9.10
N GLN A 416 16.83 -11.83 -8.84
CA GLN A 416 16.29 -12.93 -9.64
C GLN A 416 15.09 -12.46 -10.44
N PHE A 417 13.86 -12.66 -9.94
CA PHE A 417 12.66 -12.31 -10.68
C PHE A 417 12.61 -10.84 -11.13
N GLU A 418 12.86 -9.87 -10.24
CA GLU A 418 12.79 -8.45 -10.62
C GLU A 418 13.85 -8.09 -11.64
N PHE A 419 15.04 -8.68 -11.54
CA PHE A 419 16.11 -8.46 -12.49
C PHE A 419 15.74 -8.98 -13.89
N ILE A 420 15.20 -10.20 -13.97
CA ILE A 420 14.72 -10.77 -15.24
C ILE A 420 13.60 -9.90 -15.81
N GLN A 421 12.57 -9.59 -15.03
CA GLN A 421 11.41 -8.83 -15.49
C GLN A 421 11.81 -7.44 -15.98
N LYS A 422 12.62 -6.72 -15.21
CA LYS A 422 13.05 -5.37 -15.54
C LYS A 422 14.07 -5.34 -16.66
N ASN A 423 15.19 -6.05 -16.50
CA ASN A 423 16.38 -5.85 -17.33
C ASN A 423 16.43 -6.79 -18.53
N TRP A 424 15.80 -7.96 -18.46
CA TRP A 424 15.82 -8.93 -19.55
C TRP A 424 14.53 -8.96 -20.33
N ILE A 425 13.36 -8.77 -19.70
CA ILE A 425 12.06 -8.77 -20.38
C ILE A 425 11.69 -7.37 -20.88
N ASN A 426 11.74 -6.36 -20.00
CA ASN A 426 11.23 -5.01 -20.25
C ASN A 426 12.30 -3.96 -20.63
N ASN A 427 13.53 -4.37 -20.97
CA ASN A 427 14.59 -3.45 -21.39
C ASN A 427 15.11 -3.76 -22.80
N CYS A 428 15.37 -2.71 -23.57
CA CYS A 428 15.83 -2.75 -24.95
C CYS A 428 17.33 -2.91 -25.11
N ASP A 429 18.14 -2.43 -24.16
CA ASP A 429 19.62 -2.42 -24.24
C ASP A 429 20.25 -3.80 -23.96
N PHE A 430 19.42 -4.83 -23.97
CA PHE A 430 19.79 -6.18 -23.66
C PHE A 430 20.58 -6.80 -24.83
N MET A 431 21.79 -7.32 -24.56
CA MET A 431 22.68 -8.03 -25.50
C MET A 431 23.21 -7.20 -26.68
N HIS A 432 23.51 -5.91 -26.47
CA HIS A 432 24.11 -5.02 -27.48
C HIS A 432 23.26 -4.79 -28.74
N MET A 433 21.95 -5.02 -28.68
CA MET A 433 21.06 -4.65 -29.78
C MET A 433 20.70 -3.15 -29.70
N PRO A 434 21.02 -2.33 -30.72
CA PRO A 434 20.63 -0.91 -30.75
C PRO A 434 19.16 -0.76 -31.19
N SER A 435 18.19 -1.27 -30.42
CA SER A 435 16.79 -1.26 -30.83
C SER A 435 15.82 -1.37 -29.64
N PRO A 436 14.63 -0.70 -29.65
CA PRO A 436 13.61 -0.77 -28.58
C PRO A 436 12.91 -2.15 -28.42
N VAL A 437 13.58 -3.26 -28.72
CA VAL A 437 12.99 -4.61 -28.73
C VAL A 437 12.84 -5.13 -27.30
N LEU A 438 11.60 -5.38 -26.91
CA LEU A 438 11.25 -6.09 -25.68
C LEU A 438 11.01 -7.58 -25.94
N ASP A 439 10.85 -8.36 -24.88
CA ASP A 439 10.38 -9.74 -24.99
C ASP A 439 9.05 -9.82 -25.76
N PRO A 440 8.93 -10.76 -26.72
CA PRO A 440 7.76 -10.82 -27.58
C PRO A 440 6.55 -11.52 -26.98
N VAL A 441 6.73 -12.24 -25.86
CA VAL A 441 5.67 -13.02 -25.21
C VAL A 441 5.12 -12.26 -24.00
N VAL A 442 6.00 -11.79 -23.12
CA VAL A 442 5.64 -11.20 -21.81
C VAL A 442 6.14 -9.77 -21.60
N GLY A 443 6.71 -9.14 -22.64
CA GLY A 443 7.15 -7.74 -22.58
C GLY A 443 5.95 -6.78 -22.47
N CYS A 444 6.04 -5.84 -21.53
CA CYS A 444 5.01 -4.83 -21.30
C CYS A 444 5.10 -3.72 -22.37
N ARG A 445 3.98 -3.36 -23.01
CA ARG A 445 3.94 -2.39 -24.11
C ARG A 445 2.76 -1.42 -23.97
N PRO A 446 2.92 -0.13 -24.32
CA PRO A 446 1.77 0.78 -24.43
C PRO A 446 0.92 0.40 -25.65
N GLN A 447 -0.37 0.76 -25.61
CA GLN A 447 -1.32 0.43 -26.68
C GLN A 447 -0.94 1.00 -28.06
N ASN A 448 -0.16 2.09 -28.08
CA ASN A 448 0.29 2.77 -29.29
C ASN A 448 1.72 2.37 -29.73
N ASP A 449 2.33 1.36 -29.10
CA ASP A 449 3.63 0.83 -29.52
C ASP A 449 3.51 0.23 -30.94
N PRO A 450 4.39 0.58 -31.90
CA PRO A 450 4.39 -0.06 -33.22
C PRO A 450 4.69 -1.57 -33.14
N GLY A 451 5.28 -2.04 -32.04
CA GLY A 451 5.45 -3.44 -31.69
C GLY A 451 6.46 -4.15 -32.59
N GLN A 452 7.67 -4.43 -32.11
CA GLN A 452 8.75 -4.94 -32.96
C GLN A 452 9.42 -6.22 -32.46
N PHE A 453 9.84 -7.07 -33.40
CA PHE A 453 10.61 -8.30 -33.19
C PHE A 453 11.72 -8.44 -34.23
N SER A 454 12.94 -8.80 -33.83
CA SER A 454 14.08 -9.00 -34.75
C SER A 454 14.50 -10.46 -34.79
N PHE A 455 14.71 -11.00 -35.99
CA PHE A 455 15.10 -12.40 -36.18
C PHE A 455 16.58 -12.64 -35.88
N ASN A 456 17.48 -11.73 -36.26
CA ASN A 456 18.89 -11.78 -35.94
C ASN A 456 19.46 -10.35 -35.95
N ALA A 457 20.77 -10.20 -35.73
CA ALA A 457 21.41 -8.88 -35.71
C ALA A 457 21.45 -8.15 -37.07
N GLU A 458 21.24 -8.86 -38.19
CA GLU A 458 21.44 -8.33 -39.55
C GLU A 458 20.11 -8.05 -40.30
N ARG A 459 18.97 -8.58 -39.83
CA ARG A 459 17.66 -8.46 -40.48
C ARG A 459 16.82 -7.34 -39.87
N ALA A 460 16.08 -6.62 -40.73
CA ALA A 460 15.13 -5.61 -40.27
C ALA A 460 14.03 -6.20 -39.35
N PRO A 461 13.58 -5.46 -38.32
CA PRO A 461 12.51 -5.91 -37.43
C PRO A 461 11.17 -6.12 -38.17
N VAL A 462 10.39 -7.09 -37.70
CA VAL A 462 8.97 -7.23 -38.03
C VAL A 462 8.15 -6.36 -37.08
N PHE A 463 7.16 -5.65 -37.60
CA PHE A 463 6.28 -4.76 -36.83
C PHE A 463 4.90 -5.36 -36.56
N GLY A 464 4.09 -4.69 -35.73
CA GLY A 464 2.71 -5.07 -35.42
C GLY A 464 2.56 -6.06 -34.28
N LEU A 465 3.65 -6.37 -33.57
CA LEU A 465 3.61 -7.27 -32.41
C LEU A 465 2.87 -6.61 -31.24
N LYS A 466 1.78 -7.23 -30.79
CA LYS A 466 1.01 -6.73 -29.64
C LYS A 466 1.49 -7.38 -28.34
N GLN A 467 1.04 -6.84 -27.22
CA GLN A 467 1.14 -7.54 -25.94
C GLN A 467 0.03 -8.60 -25.86
N TYR A 468 0.41 -9.88 -25.85
CA TYR A 468 -0.54 -11.01 -25.77
C TYR A 468 -0.70 -11.58 -24.37
N VAL A 469 0.10 -11.11 -23.42
CA VAL A 469 0.03 -11.51 -22.02
C VAL A 469 -0.23 -10.28 -21.16
N GLN A 470 -1.33 -10.26 -20.41
CA GLN A 470 -1.65 -9.18 -19.48
C GLN A 470 -1.59 -9.65 -18.04
N LEU A 471 -0.94 -8.87 -17.18
CA LEU A 471 -0.90 -9.09 -15.75
C LEU A 471 -2.24 -8.67 -15.11
N LYS A 472 -2.93 -9.64 -14.51
CA LYS A 472 -4.20 -9.40 -13.79
C LYS A 472 -4.04 -9.34 -12.28
N GLY A 473 -2.84 -9.62 -11.77
CA GLY A 473 -2.57 -9.60 -10.35
C GLY A 473 -1.25 -10.28 -10.03
N GLY A 474 -0.65 -9.88 -8.92
CA GLY A 474 0.50 -10.58 -8.38
C GLY A 474 0.82 -10.12 -6.97
N GLU A 475 1.71 -10.86 -6.32
CA GLU A 475 2.27 -10.49 -5.02
C GLU A 475 3.57 -11.28 -4.74
N TYR A 476 4.38 -10.76 -3.82
CA TYR A 476 5.52 -11.46 -3.25
C TYR A 476 5.15 -12.13 -1.92
N PHE A 477 5.45 -13.41 -1.82
CA PHE A 477 5.26 -14.22 -0.63
C PHE A 477 6.59 -14.77 -0.12
N PHE A 478 6.61 -15.20 1.12
CA PHE A 478 7.66 -15.96 1.75
C PHE A 478 7.07 -17.30 2.18
N THR A 479 7.58 -18.39 1.61
CA THR A 479 7.23 -19.76 1.99
C THR A 479 8.23 -20.21 3.07
N PRO A 480 7.86 -20.24 4.35
CA PRO A 480 8.76 -20.67 5.42
C PRO A 480 9.04 -22.18 5.34
N GLY A 481 10.16 -22.63 5.92
CA GLY A 481 10.33 -24.03 6.30
C GLY A 481 9.25 -24.46 7.30
N ARG A 482 9.03 -25.76 7.50
CA ARG A 482 7.98 -26.30 8.37
C ARG A 482 8.18 -25.87 9.83
N ARG A 483 9.41 -25.88 10.33
CA ARG A 483 9.75 -25.32 11.65
C ARG A 483 9.57 -23.81 11.68
N GLY A 484 9.95 -23.10 10.62
CA GLY A 484 9.72 -21.65 10.51
C GLY A 484 8.22 -21.29 10.56
N LEU A 485 7.37 -22.09 9.92
CA LEU A 485 5.91 -21.95 9.97
C LEU A 485 5.38 -22.10 11.41
N GLN A 486 5.89 -23.08 12.16
CA GLN A 486 5.54 -23.26 13.57
C GLN A 486 6.00 -22.08 14.44
N GLN A 487 7.19 -21.52 14.17
CA GLN A 487 7.66 -20.32 14.87
C GLN A 487 6.78 -19.10 14.57
N ILE A 488 6.40 -18.88 13.31
CA ILE A 488 5.49 -17.78 12.92
C ILE A 488 4.13 -17.95 13.61
N ALA A 489 3.56 -19.16 13.61
CA ALA A 489 2.31 -19.44 14.30
C ALA A 489 2.43 -19.20 15.82
N GLY A 490 3.55 -19.57 16.44
CA GLY A 490 3.81 -19.34 17.87
C GLY A 490 4.00 -17.87 18.26
N LEU A 491 4.20 -16.96 17.30
CA LEU A 491 4.29 -15.52 17.54
C LEU A 491 2.94 -14.80 17.44
N ALA A 492 1.87 -15.49 17.00
CA ALA A 492 0.54 -14.92 16.82
C ALA A 492 0.07 -14.15 18.05
N GLN A 493 -0.29 -12.89 17.85
CA GLN A 493 -0.90 -12.04 18.85
C GLN A 493 -2.34 -11.71 18.44
N PRO A 494 -3.27 -11.51 19.39
CA PRO A 494 -4.58 -10.97 19.08
C PRO A 494 -4.46 -9.68 18.28
N ILE A 495 -5.32 -9.50 17.27
CA ILE A 495 -5.51 -8.19 16.68
C ILE A 495 -6.28 -7.36 17.70
N ASP A 496 -5.57 -6.61 18.49
CA ASP A 496 -6.16 -5.46 19.15
C ASP A 496 -5.90 -4.25 18.23
N PRO A 497 -6.95 -3.70 17.57
CA PRO A 497 -6.81 -2.55 16.70
C PRO A 497 -6.30 -1.31 17.45
N PHE A 498 -6.11 -1.39 18.76
CA PHE A 498 -5.66 -0.33 19.64
C PHE A 498 -4.31 -0.62 20.33
N ILE A 499 -3.61 -1.73 20.00
CA ILE A 499 -2.21 -1.91 20.41
C ILE A 499 -1.37 -0.82 19.74
N ILE A 500 -0.86 0.09 20.55
CA ILE A 500 0.22 1.00 20.17
C ILE A 500 1.51 0.18 20.27
N PRO A 501 2.26 -0.02 19.17
CA PRO A 501 3.52 -0.75 19.22
C PRO A 501 4.45 -0.12 20.26
N LYS A 502 5.26 -0.94 20.94
CA LYS A 502 6.31 -0.41 21.79
C LYS A 502 7.25 0.42 20.90
N GLN A 503 7.27 1.72 21.17
CA GLN A 503 8.05 2.68 20.40
C GLN A 503 9.54 2.43 20.61
N HIS A 504 10.31 2.37 19.52
CA HIS A 504 11.78 2.43 19.60
C HIS A 504 12.20 3.90 19.75
N ILE A 505 13.12 4.18 20.66
CA ILE A 505 13.59 5.53 20.93
C ILE A 505 14.99 5.69 20.35
N ASP A 506 15.12 6.57 19.38
CA ASP A 506 16.40 6.93 18.77
C ASP A 506 17.12 8.00 19.59
N ALA A 507 18.44 8.08 19.46
CA ALA A 507 19.21 9.22 19.95
C ALA A 507 18.90 10.47 19.11
N PHE A 508 18.79 11.64 19.76
CA PHE A 508 18.52 12.90 19.07
C PHE A 508 19.82 13.53 18.53
N ASP A 509 19.87 13.80 17.23
CA ASP A 509 20.94 14.54 16.54
C ASP A 509 20.51 15.99 16.28
N PRO A 510 21.12 17.01 16.89
CA PRO A 510 20.72 18.41 16.68
C PRO A 510 20.75 18.90 15.23
N LEU A 511 21.51 18.26 14.33
CA LEU A 511 21.64 18.67 12.94
C LEU A 511 20.67 17.95 11.99
N ALA A 512 20.29 16.72 12.31
CA ALA A 512 19.50 15.85 11.44
C ALA A 512 18.16 15.38 12.03
N SER A 513 17.93 15.65 13.31
CA SER A 513 16.71 15.26 14.03
C SER A 513 15.73 16.41 14.19
N ASP A 514 14.45 16.05 14.11
CA ASP A 514 13.32 16.96 14.28
C ASP A 514 12.72 16.82 15.69
N PRO A 515 12.78 17.84 16.56
CA PRO A 515 12.24 17.73 17.91
C PRO A 515 10.71 17.63 17.96
N LEU A 516 10.00 17.91 16.88
CA LEU A 516 8.55 17.74 16.81
C LEU A 516 8.14 16.33 16.36
N ASP A 517 9.08 15.49 15.93
CA ASP A 517 8.88 14.06 15.68
C ASP A 517 8.95 13.26 17.00
N VAL A 518 7.97 13.52 17.87
CA VAL A 518 7.93 12.99 19.26
C VAL A 518 8.01 11.47 19.29
N ALA A 519 7.30 10.82 18.37
CA ALA A 519 7.23 9.36 18.25
C ALA A 519 8.57 8.70 17.86
N ARG A 520 9.62 9.49 17.62
CA ARG A 520 10.97 8.99 17.37
C ARG A 520 11.91 9.11 18.56
N TYR A 521 11.76 10.16 19.37
CA TYR A 521 12.75 10.53 20.41
C TYR A 521 12.21 10.48 21.84
N VAL A 522 10.91 10.37 22.03
CA VAL A 522 10.28 10.45 23.37
C VAL A 522 9.51 9.18 23.66
N ASP A 523 9.82 8.51 24.78
CA ASP A 523 9.05 7.35 25.24
C ASP A 523 7.67 7.78 25.73
N ALA A 524 6.73 7.78 24.80
CA ALA A 524 5.33 8.07 25.02
C ALA A 524 4.70 7.16 26.09
N SER A 525 5.09 5.89 26.13
CA SER A 525 4.56 4.93 27.11
C SER A 525 5.06 5.23 28.52
N GLY A 526 6.34 5.63 28.63
CA GLY A 526 6.93 6.15 29.86
C GLY A 526 6.28 7.45 30.33
N LEU A 527 5.84 8.31 29.40
CA LEU A 527 5.14 9.57 29.71
C LEU A 527 3.77 9.35 30.38
N ILE A 528 3.09 8.26 30.04
CA ILE A 528 1.78 7.91 30.62
C ILE A 528 1.96 7.18 31.95
N ALA A 529 2.88 6.20 32.02
CA ALA A 529 2.95 5.24 33.12
C ALA A 529 3.80 5.68 34.32
N GLY A 530 4.72 6.66 34.15
CA GLY A 530 5.64 7.04 35.23
C GLY A 530 6.17 8.46 35.14
N LYS A 531 6.96 8.81 34.11
CA LYS A 531 7.60 10.12 33.98
C LYS A 531 6.58 11.14 33.46
N ARG A 532 6.15 12.14 34.24
CA ARG A 532 5.09 13.07 33.78
C ARG A 532 5.50 13.98 32.63
N PHE A 533 6.80 14.15 32.42
CA PHE A 533 7.33 14.91 31.29
C PHE A 533 8.66 14.34 30.82
N THR A 534 9.05 14.70 29.60
CA THR A 534 10.38 14.48 29.05
C THR A 534 10.92 15.82 28.58
N LYS A 535 12.22 16.05 28.80
CA LYS A 535 12.89 17.29 28.39
C LYS A 535 13.95 16.97 27.34
N LEU A 536 13.94 17.72 26.25
CA LEU A 536 14.95 17.68 25.20
C LEU A 536 15.55 19.08 25.04
N LYS A 537 16.88 19.20 25.01
CA LYS A 537 17.57 20.45 24.67
C LYS A 537 18.06 20.36 23.24
N VAL A 538 17.62 21.29 22.41
CA VAL A 538 17.99 21.36 21.00
C VAL A 538 18.86 22.59 20.80
N THR A 539 20.08 22.38 20.31
CA THR A 539 21.01 23.49 20.00
C THR A 539 21.15 23.61 18.49
N ALA A 540 20.74 24.76 17.95
CA ALA A 540 20.88 25.10 16.54
C ALA A 540 21.69 26.40 16.42
N GLY A 541 22.93 26.28 15.94
CA GLY A 541 23.91 27.38 16.02
C GLY A 541 24.18 27.75 17.48
N ASP A 542 24.09 29.05 17.80
CA ASP A 542 24.32 29.58 19.16
C ASP A 542 23.04 29.58 20.04
N VAL A 543 21.91 29.11 19.51
CA VAL A 543 20.62 29.13 20.22
C VAL A 543 20.28 27.74 20.74
N THR A 544 20.13 27.60 22.06
CA THR A 544 19.60 26.40 22.69
C THR A 544 18.14 26.60 23.11
N THR A 545 17.25 25.80 22.53
CA THR A 545 15.81 25.82 22.84
C THR A 545 15.43 24.56 23.63
N PRO A 546 14.82 24.72 24.82
CA PRO A 546 14.34 23.59 25.59
C PRO A 546 12.91 23.19 25.18
N TYR A 547 12.71 21.90 24.92
CA TYR A 547 11.43 21.27 24.59
C TYR A 547 10.97 20.40 25.77
N TYR A 548 9.73 20.59 26.21
CA TYR A 548 9.11 19.82 27.29
C TYR A 548 7.89 19.09 26.77
N TYR A 549 7.90 17.76 26.81
CA TYR A 549 6.82 16.91 26.30
C TYR A 549 5.92 16.43 27.44
N PHE A 550 4.61 16.61 27.27
CA PHE A 550 3.59 16.13 28.20
C PHE A 550 2.57 15.29 27.45
N ALA A 551 2.21 14.13 28.00
CA ALA A 551 1.20 13.25 27.41
C ALA A 551 0.07 12.85 28.38
N HIS A 552 0.22 13.11 29.68
CA HIS A 552 -0.80 12.73 30.64
C HIS A 552 -2.05 13.63 30.52
N PRO A 553 -3.28 13.06 30.46
CA PRO A 553 -4.52 13.82 30.27
C PRO A 553 -4.66 15.04 31.21
N GLU A 554 -4.44 14.84 32.51
CA GLU A 554 -4.61 15.91 33.51
C GLU A 554 -3.61 17.05 33.32
N ASP A 555 -2.36 16.75 32.99
CA ASP A 555 -1.32 17.75 32.75
C ASP A 555 -1.62 18.54 31.47
N VAL A 556 -2.05 17.86 30.41
CA VAL A 556 -2.45 18.51 29.16
C VAL A 556 -3.59 19.50 29.41
N ILE A 557 -4.65 19.10 30.13
CA ILE A 557 -5.77 20.00 30.47
C ILE A 557 -5.29 21.19 31.30
N LYS A 558 -4.50 20.92 32.34
CA LYS A 558 -4.00 21.95 33.27
C LYS A 558 -3.07 22.95 32.59
N ILE A 559 -2.27 22.53 31.62
CA ILE A 559 -1.44 23.42 30.80
C ILE A 559 -2.33 24.28 29.90
N LEU A 560 -3.33 23.69 29.24
CA LEU A 560 -4.26 24.41 28.36
C LEU A 560 -5.14 25.42 29.12
N SER A 561 -5.42 25.16 30.40
CA SER A 561 -6.16 26.10 31.26
C SER A 561 -5.32 27.26 31.79
N GLN A 562 -4.02 27.32 31.46
CA GLN A 562 -3.10 28.39 31.87
C GLN A 562 -2.54 29.16 30.65
N PRO A 563 -3.40 29.79 29.82
CA PRO A 563 -2.99 30.41 28.57
C PRO A 563 -2.03 31.60 28.75
N ASN A 564 -1.99 32.22 29.94
CA ASN A 564 -1.06 33.32 30.26
C ASN A 564 0.36 32.83 30.52
N VAL A 565 0.52 31.56 30.92
CA VAL A 565 1.81 30.92 31.22
C VAL A 565 2.30 30.14 30.01
N PHE A 566 1.39 29.36 29.42
CA PHE A 566 1.62 28.53 28.25
C PHE A 566 0.86 29.13 27.07
N THR A 567 1.49 30.13 26.46
CA THR A 567 0.86 31.02 25.49
C THR A 567 0.73 30.37 24.12
N ASN A 568 -0.17 30.92 23.31
CA ASN A 568 -0.25 30.72 21.87
C ASN A 568 0.19 31.98 21.11
N ASP A 569 0.98 32.87 21.73
CA ASP A 569 1.36 34.17 21.16
C ASP A 569 2.04 34.07 19.79
N HIS A 570 2.77 32.98 19.55
CA HIS A 570 3.33 32.70 18.24
C HIS A 570 2.25 32.57 17.16
N TYR A 571 1.16 31.85 17.44
CA TYR A 571 0.00 31.75 16.56
C TYR A 571 -0.68 33.10 16.36
N ALA A 572 -0.85 33.87 17.44
CA ALA A 572 -1.47 35.18 17.38
C ALA A 572 -0.67 36.16 16.51
N ARG A 573 0.66 36.16 16.62
CA ARG A 573 1.54 36.97 15.77
C ARG A 573 1.47 36.59 14.30
N ARG A 574 1.42 35.29 13.98
CA ARG A 574 1.24 34.82 12.59
C ARG A 574 -0.10 35.27 12.01
N ILE A 575 -1.19 35.06 12.75
CA ILE A 575 -2.52 35.48 12.33
C ILE A 575 -2.54 36.99 12.09
N TYR A 576 -2.05 37.78 13.05
CA TYR A 576 -2.00 39.24 12.91
C TYR A 576 -1.13 39.68 11.72
N GLY A 577 0.03 39.05 11.52
CA GLY A 577 0.93 39.35 10.42
C GLY A 577 0.39 38.99 9.03
N LEU A 578 -0.59 38.08 8.95
CA LEU A 578 -1.28 37.74 7.71
C LEU A 578 -2.56 38.56 7.51
N THR A 579 -3.37 38.72 8.56
CA THR A 579 -4.75 39.20 8.45
C THR A 579 -4.99 40.57 9.08
N GLU A 580 -3.96 41.25 9.58
CA GLU A 580 -4.00 42.59 10.21
C GLU A 580 -4.89 42.70 11.46
N SER A 581 -5.39 41.58 12.00
CA SER A 581 -6.22 41.56 13.20
C SER A 581 -6.23 40.17 13.83
N ALA A 582 -6.59 40.08 15.12
CA ALA A 582 -6.66 38.81 15.83
C ALA A 582 -7.99 38.07 15.61
N MET A 583 -7.90 36.78 15.28
CA MET A 583 -9.00 35.80 15.37
C MET A 583 -9.32 35.48 16.83
N LEU A 584 -10.54 35.09 17.15
CA LEU A 584 -11.02 34.80 18.51
C LEU A 584 -10.17 33.75 19.24
N LEU A 585 -9.76 32.68 18.55
CA LEU A 585 -8.85 31.65 19.09
C LEU A 585 -7.45 32.18 19.44
N SER A 586 -7.04 33.29 18.86
CA SER A 586 -5.72 33.91 19.08
C SER A 586 -5.73 35.07 20.09
N ARG A 587 -6.90 35.47 20.58
CA ARG A 587 -7.02 36.53 21.60
C ARG A 587 -6.67 35.99 22.99
N PRO A 588 -6.09 36.83 23.88
CA PRO A 588 -5.92 36.48 25.28
C PRO A 588 -7.24 36.07 25.92
N ASP A 589 -7.18 35.12 26.86
CA ASP A 589 -8.39 34.65 27.52
C ASP A 589 -8.96 35.72 28.45
N SER A 590 -10.09 36.31 28.06
CA SER A 590 -10.73 37.44 28.75
C SER A 590 -12.25 37.29 28.76
N ALA A 591 -12.93 37.98 29.68
CA ALA A 591 -14.40 37.99 29.73
C ALA A 591 -15.01 38.47 28.41
N GLN A 592 -14.37 39.44 27.74
CA GLN A 592 -14.81 39.93 26.43
C GLN A 592 -14.66 38.85 25.34
N ARG A 593 -13.54 38.11 25.34
CA ARG A 593 -13.34 36.99 24.42
C ARG A 593 -14.38 35.89 24.64
N GLN A 594 -14.64 35.52 25.90
CA GLN A 594 -15.63 34.48 26.22
C GLN A 594 -17.05 34.88 25.81
N LYS A 595 -17.42 36.15 26.04
CA LYS A 595 -18.69 36.71 25.53
C LYS A 595 -18.77 36.63 24.00
N LEU A 596 -17.73 37.07 23.29
CA LEU A 596 -17.73 37.01 21.83
C LEU A 596 -17.77 35.57 21.30
N LYS A 597 -17.09 34.62 21.97
CA LYS A 597 -17.17 33.19 21.65
C LYS A 597 -18.59 32.67 21.76
N HIS A 598 -19.26 32.98 22.88
CA HIS A 598 -20.66 32.61 23.10
C HIS A 598 -21.58 33.20 22.02
N ASP A 599 -21.45 34.49 21.74
CA ASP A 599 -22.24 35.19 20.71
C ASP A 599 -22.00 34.62 19.30
N THR A 600 -20.76 34.23 19.00
CA THR A 600 -20.36 33.62 17.73
C THR A 600 -20.96 32.23 17.57
N ILE A 601 -20.89 31.39 18.60
CA ILE A 601 -21.50 30.04 18.61
C ILE A 601 -23.02 30.15 18.44
N ALA A 602 -23.66 31.13 19.08
CA ALA A 602 -25.09 31.37 18.93
C ALA A 602 -25.50 31.67 17.48
N GLN A 603 -24.59 32.19 16.63
CA GLN A 603 -24.87 32.42 15.21
C GLN A 603 -24.99 31.14 14.38
N LEU A 604 -24.52 30.00 14.90
CA LEU A 604 -24.71 28.71 14.22
C LEU A 604 -26.19 28.25 14.22
N GLU A 605 -27.07 28.88 15.02
CA GLU A 605 -28.49 28.51 15.23
C GLU A 605 -28.70 27.07 15.73
N HIS A 606 -28.70 26.85 17.05
CA HIS A 606 -28.86 25.50 17.62
C HIS A 606 -30.11 24.72 17.12
N THR A 607 -31.18 25.41 16.73
CA THR A 607 -32.41 24.80 16.21
C THR A 607 -32.38 24.74 14.67
N GLY A 608 -32.31 23.53 14.09
CA GLY A 608 -32.33 23.33 12.63
C GLY A 608 -30.97 23.49 11.91
N PHE A 609 -29.89 23.77 12.64
CA PHE A 609 -28.52 23.84 12.09
C PHE A 609 -28.11 22.58 11.32
N VAL A 610 -28.32 21.40 11.92
CA VAL A 610 -27.93 20.12 11.33
C VAL A 610 -28.65 19.90 10.01
N ASP A 611 -29.96 20.16 9.96
CA ASP A 611 -30.76 19.96 8.75
C ASP A 611 -30.35 20.92 7.62
N ARG A 612 -30.06 22.19 7.95
CA ARG A 612 -29.55 23.16 6.97
C ARG A 612 -28.20 22.71 6.41
N LEU A 613 -27.29 22.27 7.26
CA LEU A 613 -25.96 21.85 6.82
C LEU A 613 -26.03 20.54 6.00
N LYS A 614 -26.85 19.57 6.41
CA LYS A 614 -27.16 18.37 5.62
C LYS A 614 -27.71 18.73 4.24
N HIS A 615 -28.66 19.66 4.17
CA HIS A 615 -29.22 20.13 2.90
C HIS A 615 -28.16 20.74 1.97
N ILE A 616 -27.21 21.48 2.53
CA ILE A 616 -26.11 22.12 1.77
C ILE A 616 -25.15 21.09 1.19
N ILE A 617 -24.74 20.07 1.96
CA ILE A 617 -23.72 19.10 1.52
C ILE A 617 -24.29 17.94 0.69
N LYS A 618 -25.58 17.62 0.84
CA LYS A 618 -26.23 16.46 0.20
C LYS A 618 -26.00 16.36 -1.32
N PRO A 619 -26.17 17.43 -2.13
CA PRO A 619 -25.98 17.35 -3.58
C PRO A 619 -24.55 16.95 -3.97
N GLU A 620 -23.54 17.46 -3.25
CA GLU A 620 -22.14 17.11 -3.54
C GLU A 620 -21.85 15.66 -3.14
N ILE A 621 -22.36 15.20 -1.99
CA ILE A 621 -22.22 13.81 -1.53
C ILE A 621 -22.79 12.83 -2.56
N GLU A 622 -24.00 13.11 -3.07
CA GLU A 622 -24.65 12.29 -4.09
C GLU A 622 -23.83 12.27 -5.39
N ALA A 623 -23.37 13.43 -5.85
CA ALA A 623 -22.55 13.55 -7.05
C ALA A 623 -21.23 12.79 -6.92
N ILE A 624 -20.54 12.90 -5.77
CA ILE A 624 -19.33 12.14 -5.49
C ILE A 624 -19.60 10.63 -5.53
N GLY A 625 -20.64 10.18 -4.83
CA GLY A 625 -21.01 8.77 -4.78
C GLY A 625 -21.38 8.19 -6.15
N GLN A 626 -22.06 8.96 -7.00
CA GLN A 626 -22.36 8.57 -8.38
C GLN A 626 -21.08 8.47 -9.23
N ARG A 627 -20.19 9.47 -9.16
CA ARG A 627 -18.89 9.45 -9.86
C ARG A 627 -18.04 8.25 -9.44
N PHE A 628 -17.99 7.94 -8.14
CA PHE A 628 -17.20 6.82 -7.64
C PHE A 628 -17.75 5.48 -8.13
N ARG A 629 -19.07 5.25 -8.07
CA ARG A 629 -19.69 4.04 -8.60
C ARG A 629 -19.45 3.87 -10.10
N ALA A 630 -19.52 4.95 -10.88
CA ALA A 630 -19.30 4.91 -12.32
C ALA A 630 -17.84 4.66 -12.69
N ALA A 631 -16.89 5.28 -11.98
CA ALA A 631 -15.46 5.18 -12.28
C ALA A 631 -14.77 3.96 -11.64
N GLY A 632 -15.35 3.37 -10.59
CA GLY A 632 -14.75 2.30 -9.78
C GLY A 632 -13.54 2.74 -8.94
N GLN A 633 -13.17 4.03 -9.00
CA GLN A 633 -12.04 4.62 -8.27
C GLN A 633 -12.29 6.09 -7.95
N LEU A 634 -11.66 6.58 -6.88
CA LEU A 634 -11.80 7.97 -6.40
C LEU A 634 -10.60 8.37 -5.51
N ASP A 635 -10.15 9.63 -5.54
CA ASP A 635 -9.17 10.15 -4.56
C ASP A 635 -9.89 10.63 -3.30
N LEU A 636 -9.70 9.92 -2.18
CA LEU A 636 -10.33 10.24 -0.89
C LEU A 636 -10.10 11.70 -0.47
N VAL A 637 -8.91 12.23 -0.71
CA VAL A 637 -8.55 13.55 -0.18
C VAL A 637 -9.11 14.65 -1.07
N GLU A 638 -8.86 14.58 -2.38
CA GLU A 638 -9.26 15.62 -3.33
C GLU A 638 -10.76 15.58 -3.64
N ASP A 639 -11.34 14.39 -3.81
CA ASP A 639 -12.70 14.24 -4.33
C ASP A 639 -13.75 14.18 -3.22
N VAL A 640 -13.36 13.84 -1.99
CA VAL A 640 -14.28 13.79 -0.82
C VAL A 640 -13.85 14.81 0.23
N ALA A 641 -12.68 14.60 0.84
CA ALA A 641 -12.34 15.28 2.08
C ALA A 641 -12.20 16.80 1.94
N ARG A 642 -11.78 17.30 0.79
CA ARG A 642 -11.66 18.74 0.51
C ARG A 642 -12.91 19.35 -0.14
N ARG A 643 -13.73 18.55 -0.81
CA ARG A 643 -14.95 19.04 -1.48
C ARG A 643 -16.06 19.36 -0.49
N LEU A 644 -16.26 18.55 0.55
CA LEU A 644 -17.32 18.82 1.54
C LEU A 644 -17.11 20.15 2.29
N PRO A 645 -15.91 20.44 2.84
CA PRO A 645 -15.71 21.71 3.53
C PRO A 645 -15.81 22.92 2.61
N LEU A 646 -15.42 22.78 1.33
CA LEU A 646 -15.60 23.82 0.33
C LEU A 646 -17.09 24.14 0.09
N VAL A 647 -17.96 23.11 0.06
CA VAL A 647 -19.41 23.31 -0.05
C VAL A 647 -19.96 24.01 1.19
N VAL A 648 -19.46 23.70 2.38
CA VAL A 648 -19.79 24.43 3.62
C VAL A 648 -19.35 25.89 3.55
N ILE A 649 -18.15 26.18 3.04
CA ILE A 649 -17.67 27.55 2.84
C ILE A 649 -18.65 28.34 1.96
N LYS A 650 -19.08 27.77 0.84
CA LYS A 650 -19.94 28.44 -0.13
C LYS A 650 -21.37 28.58 0.35
N GLY A 651 -21.98 27.46 0.77
CA GLY A 651 -23.39 27.37 1.09
C GLY A 651 -23.76 27.80 2.51
N PHE A 652 -22.87 27.56 3.48
CA PHE A 652 -23.15 27.85 4.90
C PHE A 652 -22.46 29.12 5.38
N TYR A 653 -21.14 29.24 5.16
CA TYR A 653 -20.41 30.45 5.54
C TYR A 653 -20.76 31.65 4.65
N GLY A 654 -21.12 31.38 3.39
CA GLY A 654 -21.53 32.39 2.43
C GLY A 654 -20.36 33.05 1.73
N VAL A 655 -19.26 32.33 1.49
CA VAL A 655 -18.10 32.84 0.75
C VAL A 655 -18.06 32.20 -0.63
N ALA A 656 -18.30 33.02 -1.66
CA ALA A 656 -18.19 32.59 -3.04
C ALA A 656 -16.72 32.46 -3.48
N ALA A 657 -16.48 31.60 -4.46
CA ALA A 657 -15.20 31.51 -5.16
C ALA A 657 -14.94 32.74 -6.05
N PRO A 658 -13.67 33.09 -6.33
CA PRO A 658 -13.32 34.19 -7.22
C PRO A 658 -13.84 33.94 -8.65
N GLN A 659 -14.42 34.95 -9.27
CA GLN A 659 -14.96 34.82 -10.63
C GLN A 659 -13.85 35.03 -11.67
N PRO A 660 -13.79 34.22 -12.75
CA PRO A 660 -12.82 34.42 -13.81
C PRO A 660 -13.11 35.70 -14.60
N VAL A 661 -12.12 36.57 -14.73
CA VAL A 661 -12.16 37.75 -15.59
C VAL A 661 -11.33 37.45 -16.84
N MET A 662 -11.88 37.71 -18.03
CA MET A 662 -11.21 37.40 -19.29
C MET A 662 -9.88 38.14 -19.39
N GLY A 663 -8.78 37.38 -19.56
CA GLY A 663 -7.42 37.93 -19.63
C GLY A 663 -6.71 38.09 -18.29
N GLU A 664 -7.37 37.79 -17.17
CA GLU A 664 -6.78 37.85 -15.83
C GLU A 664 -6.52 36.45 -15.25
N ILE A 665 -5.46 36.35 -14.46
CA ILE A 665 -5.09 35.12 -13.76
C ILE A 665 -5.86 35.08 -12.44
N LEU A 666 -6.61 33.99 -12.19
CA LEU A 666 -7.37 33.80 -10.95
C LEU A 666 -6.52 33.95 -9.67
N SER A 667 -5.32 33.35 -9.68
CA SER A 667 -4.33 33.49 -8.61
C SER A 667 -2.93 33.39 -9.17
N LYS A 668 -2.18 34.49 -9.10
CA LYS A 668 -0.77 34.52 -9.47
C LYS A 668 0.05 33.65 -8.52
N THR A 669 -0.31 33.65 -7.23
CA THR A 669 0.34 32.85 -6.19
C THR A 669 0.20 31.35 -6.47
N GLN A 670 -0.98 30.88 -6.87
CA GLN A 670 -1.21 29.47 -7.17
C GLN A 670 -0.41 29.00 -8.39
N VAL A 671 -0.31 29.84 -9.43
CA VAL A 671 0.53 29.55 -10.60
C VAL A 671 2.00 29.49 -10.21
N ALA A 672 2.50 30.45 -9.42
CA ALA A 672 3.87 30.44 -8.94
C ALA A 672 4.19 29.16 -8.15
N HIS A 673 3.30 28.76 -7.24
CA HIS A 673 3.45 27.55 -6.44
C HIS A 673 3.51 26.27 -7.28
N PHE A 674 2.78 26.21 -8.40
CA PHE A 674 2.84 25.05 -9.31
C PHE A 674 4.26 24.82 -9.87
N PHE A 675 5.04 25.89 -10.02
CA PHE A 675 6.43 25.85 -10.48
C PHE A 675 7.44 26.00 -9.32
N ASP A 676 7.03 25.68 -8.08
CA ASP A 676 7.84 25.78 -6.87
C ASP A 676 8.44 27.19 -6.63
N LYS A 677 7.70 28.23 -7.01
CA LYS A 677 8.03 29.65 -6.78
C LYS A 677 7.09 30.29 -5.78
N THR A 678 7.57 31.36 -5.14
CA THR A 678 6.76 32.16 -4.22
C THR A 678 6.03 33.30 -4.94
N HIS A 679 6.67 33.91 -5.94
CA HIS A 679 6.11 35.00 -6.73
C HIS A 679 5.99 34.63 -8.21
N PHE A 680 4.91 35.06 -8.85
CA PHE A 680 4.67 34.84 -10.27
C PHE A 680 5.74 35.51 -11.15
N ASP A 681 6.29 36.63 -10.70
CA ASP A 681 7.33 37.37 -11.41
C ASP A 681 8.69 36.65 -11.39
N GLU A 682 8.87 35.62 -10.54
CA GLU A 682 10.03 34.72 -10.58
C GLU A 682 9.99 33.76 -11.78
N LEU A 683 8.84 33.61 -12.44
CA LEU A 683 8.70 32.78 -13.63
C LEU A 683 9.27 33.51 -14.86
N PRO A 684 9.90 32.81 -15.81
CA PRO A 684 10.29 33.40 -17.09
C PRO A 684 9.09 34.06 -17.79
N LEU A 685 9.30 35.18 -18.49
CA LEU A 685 8.23 35.94 -19.16
C LEU A 685 7.37 35.06 -20.09
N LEU A 686 8.00 34.12 -20.81
CA LEU A 686 7.30 33.17 -21.67
C LEU A 686 6.34 32.27 -20.89
N TRP A 687 6.71 31.85 -19.67
CA TRP A 687 5.87 31.02 -18.81
C TRP A 687 4.75 31.84 -18.20
N GLN A 688 5.00 33.10 -17.84
CA GLN A 688 3.94 34.00 -17.38
C GLN A 688 2.85 34.19 -18.45
N GLN A 689 3.22 34.22 -19.74
CA GLN A 689 2.25 34.38 -20.84
C GLN A 689 1.58 33.06 -21.25
N ARG A 690 2.26 31.92 -21.06
CA ARG A 690 1.83 30.60 -21.57
C ARG A 690 1.71 29.52 -20.49
N TYR A 691 1.55 29.88 -19.22
CA TYR A 691 1.52 28.93 -18.10
C TYR A 691 0.52 27.78 -18.29
N ALA A 692 -0.61 28.04 -18.95
CA ALA A 692 -1.63 27.03 -19.27
C ALA A 692 -1.13 25.95 -20.24
N ASP A 693 -0.26 26.33 -21.20
CA ASP A 693 0.35 25.39 -22.16
C ASP A 693 1.34 24.44 -21.46
N TYR A 694 1.86 24.83 -20.29
CA TYR A 694 2.75 24.03 -19.45
C TYR A 694 2.02 23.15 -18.42
N GLY A 695 0.69 23.00 -18.57
CA GLY A 695 -0.10 22.03 -17.81
C GLY A 695 -0.73 22.58 -16.53
N PHE A 696 -0.54 23.85 -16.19
CA PHE A 696 -1.29 24.45 -15.07
C PHE A 696 -2.76 24.64 -15.45
N LYS A 697 -3.65 24.07 -14.64
CA LYS A 697 -5.10 24.32 -14.69
C LYS A 697 -5.63 24.45 -13.27
N THR A 698 -6.59 25.34 -13.09
CA THR A 698 -7.27 25.56 -11.81
C THR A 698 -8.70 26.01 -12.07
N THR A 699 -9.57 25.76 -11.10
CA THR A 699 -10.94 26.28 -11.05
C THR A 699 -11.05 27.39 -9.99
N PRO A 700 -12.08 28.25 -10.06
CA PRO A 700 -12.44 29.17 -8.98
C PRO A 700 -12.43 28.53 -7.58
N ASP A 701 -13.05 27.36 -7.50
CA ASP A 701 -13.22 26.59 -6.26
C ASP A 701 -11.87 26.10 -5.71
N GLU A 702 -10.99 25.59 -6.58
CA GLU A 702 -9.62 25.19 -6.20
C GLU A 702 -8.75 26.38 -5.80
N THR A 703 -8.99 27.55 -6.39
CA THR A 703 -8.28 28.79 -6.05
C THR A 703 -8.67 29.26 -4.64
N LEU A 704 -9.96 29.32 -4.33
CA LEU A 704 -10.43 29.67 -2.99
C LEU A 704 -9.88 28.71 -1.94
N LEU A 705 -9.95 27.40 -2.22
CA LEU A 705 -9.41 26.38 -1.34
C LEU A 705 -7.89 26.51 -1.17
N PHE A 706 -7.15 26.79 -2.25
CA PHE A 706 -5.71 27.03 -2.18
C PHE A 706 -5.37 28.19 -1.24
N TRP A 707 -6.08 29.31 -1.32
CA TRP A 707 -5.86 30.44 -0.42
C TRP A 707 -6.05 30.03 1.04
N VAL A 708 -7.20 29.45 1.38
CA VAL A 708 -7.51 29.00 2.74
C VAL A 708 -6.44 28.03 3.27
N ARG A 709 -5.96 27.11 2.43
CA ARG A 709 -4.92 26.14 2.76
C ARG A 709 -3.58 26.78 3.06
N MET A 710 -3.15 27.78 2.29
CA MET A 710 -1.87 28.45 2.56
C MET A 710 -1.90 29.18 3.90
N LEU A 711 -3.02 29.82 4.24
CA LEU A 711 -3.23 30.41 5.57
C LEU A 711 -3.20 29.32 6.66
N PHE A 712 -3.90 28.20 6.46
CA PHE A 712 -3.93 27.09 7.42
C PHE A 712 -2.53 26.53 7.67
N LEU A 713 -1.75 26.31 6.61
CA LEU A 713 -0.39 25.80 6.69
C LEU A 713 0.50 26.72 7.52
N GLU A 714 0.52 28.02 7.25
CA GLU A 714 1.33 28.97 8.01
C GLU A 714 0.88 29.05 9.48
N VAL A 715 -0.42 29.13 9.74
CA VAL A 715 -0.93 29.28 11.09
C VAL A 715 -0.72 28.00 11.91
N PHE A 716 -1.13 26.83 11.40
CA PHE A 716 -1.25 25.62 12.21
C PHE A 716 -0.13 24.59 12.01
N LEU A 717 0.55 24.58 10.86
CA LEU A 717 1.45 23.48 10.50
C LEU A 717 2.90 23.88 10.26
N ASN A 718 3.18 25.16 9.98
CA ASN A 718 4.52 25.67 9.76
C ASN A 718 5.28 25.79 11.10
N GLN A 719 5.42 24.71 11.85
CA GLN A 719 6.02 24.73 13.18
C GLN A 719 7.53 25.07 13.14
N TYR A 720 8.16 24.94 11.97
CA TYR A 720 9.58 25.24 11.74
C TYR A 720 9.86 26.65 11.21
N ASN A 721 8.83 27.49 11.02
CA ASN A 721 8.98 28.82 10.42
C ASN A 721 9.67 28.80 9.05
N VAL A 722 9.31 27.84 8.20
CA VAL A 722 9.82 27.73 6.82
C VAL A 722 9.41 28.98 6.03
N GLY A 723 10.39 29.80 5.65
CA GLY A 723 10.16 31.09 4.98
C GLY A 723 9.37 30.98 3.66
N PHE A 724 9.58 29.89 2.90
CA PHE A 724 8.82 29.61 1.67
C PHE A 724 7.30 29.51 1.93
N ILE A 725 6.90 28.76 2.96
CA ILE A 725 5.49 28.61 3.34
C ILE A 725 4.93 29.96 3.82
N THR A 726 5.69 30.67 4.65
CA THR A 726 5.30 32.00 5.13
C THR A 726 5.07 32.98 3.99
N GLN A 727 5.94 32.97 2.97
CA GLN A 727 5.80 33.88 1.83
C GLN A 727 4.60 33.50 0.94
N LEU A 728 4.38 32.21 0.68
CA LEU A 728 3.18 31.75 -0.03
C LEU A 728 1.89 32.14 0.70
N ALA A 729 1.85 31.97 2.03
CA ALA A 729 0.70 32.33 2.85
C ALA A 729 0.41 33.83 2.82
N LYS A 730 1.45 34.68 2.89
CA LYS A 730 1.31 36.14 2.70
C LYS A 730 0.72 36.47 1.33
N ASN A 731 1.28 35.90 0.26
CA ASN A 731 0.84 36.17 -1.11
C ASN A 731 -0.61 35.71 -1.32
N ALA A 732 -0.97 34.52 -0.85
CA ALA A 732 -2.34 34.00 -0.89
C ALA A 732 -3.32 34.84 -0.06
N THR A 733 -2.87 35.34 1.09
CA THR A 733 -3.70 36.21 1.95
C THR A 733 -3.95 37.56 1.29
N ASN A 734 -2.95 38.13 0.61
CA ASN A 734 -3.09 39.37 -0.14
C ASN A 734 -4.10 39.27 -1.30
N GLU A 735 -4.30 38.06 -1.86
CA GLU A 735 -5.34 37.79 -2.85
C GLU A 735 -6.72 37.55 -2.17
N LEU A 736 -6.75 36.84 -1.03
CA LEU A 736 -7.97 36.44 -0.33
C LEU A 736 -8.68 37.61 0.41
N LEU A 737 -7.95 38.48 1.10
CA LEU A 737 -8.59 39.52 1.94
C LEU A 737 -9.43 40.49 1.12
N PRO A 738 -8.95 41.06 -0.02
CA PRO A 738 -9.77 41.95 -0.84
C PRO A 738 -11.03 41.27 -1.36
N HIS A 739 -10.93 40.00 -1.74
CA HIS A 739 -12.07 39.19 -2.20
C HIS A 739 -13.14 39.03 -1.11
N LEU A 740 -12.74 38.76 0.13
CA LEU A 740 -13.67 38.69 1.26
C LEU A 740 -14.30 40.05 1.58
N GLU A 741 -13.50 41.11 1.58
CA GLU A 741 -14.01 42.46 1.85
C GLU A 741 -15.03 42.91 0.81
N GLN A 742 -14.78 42.65 -0.48
CA GLN A 742 -15.72 42.93 -1.55
C GLN A 742 -17.06 42.22 -1.31
N GLN A 743 -17.02 40.94 -0.93
CA GLN A 743 -18.21 40.15 -0.63
C GLN A 743 -18.98 40.62 0.61
N ILE A 744 -18.27 41.12 1.63
CA ILE A 744 -18.88 41.72 2.82
C ILE A 744 -19.56 43.03 2.42
N GLN A 745 -18.88 43.89 1.66
CA GLN A 745 -19.43 45.18 1.21
C GLN A 745 -20.70 44.99 0.37
N GLN A 746 -20.69 44.06 -0.59
CA GLN A 746 -21.87 43.73 -1.38
C GLN A 746 -23.09 43.37 -0.51
N ARG A 747 -22.87 42.62 0.59
CA ARG A 747 -23.92 42.23 1.54
C ARG A 747 -24.33 43.34 2.49
N LEU A 748 -23.48 44.34 2.73
CA LEU A 748 -23.87 45.53 3.49
C LEU A 748 -24.86 46.40 2.69
N HIS A 749 -24.76 46.37 1.36
CA HIS A 749 -25.66 47.08 0.44
C HIS A 749 -26.93 46.30 0.06
N ALA A 750 -26.89 44.97 0.12
CA ALA A 750 -28.05 44.11 -0.13
C ALA A 750 -28.86 43.85 1.16
N GLU A 751 -30.19 43.97 1.13
CA GLU A 751 -31.09 43.63 2.26
C GLU A 751 -31.20 42.09 2.51
N THR A 752 -30.10 41.35 2.37
CA THR A 752 -30.06 39.90 2.60
C THR A 752 -29.95 39.58 4.10
N ARG A 753 -31.09 39.56 4.82
CA ARG A 753 -31.17 39.12 6.21
C ARG A 753 -31.14 37.58 6.31
N GLY A 754 -30.29 37.03 7.19
CA GLY A 754 -30.43 35.66 7.74
C GLY A 754 -30.01 34.46 6.88
N ALA A 755 -29.48 34.64 5.66
CA ALA A 755 -29.20 33.51 4.76
C ALA A 755 -27.89 32.74 5.08
N SER A 756 -26.80 33.43 5.43
CA SER A 756 -25.46 32.86 5.62
C SER A 756 -24.80 33.31 6.92
N MET A 757 -23.75 32.63 7.39
CA MET A 757 -22.98 33.06 8.58
C MET A 757 -22.42 34.48 8.42
N MET A 758 -21.97 34.85 7.21
CA MET A 758 -21.50 36.22 6.95
C MET A 758 -22.58 37.27 7.23
N SER A 759 -23.81 37.05 6.74
CA SER A 759 -24.95 37.94 7.00
C SER A 759 -25.31 38.01 8.49
N ARG A 760 -25.16 36.91 9.22
CA ARG A 760 -25.38 36.84 10.67
C ARG A 760 -24.34 37.62 11.44
N PHE A 761 -23.06 37.49 11.08
CA PHE A 761 -22.00 38.29 11.71
C PHE A 761 -22.15 39.78 11.43
N ILE A 762 -22.54 40.17 10.22
CA ILE A 762 -22.89 41.58 9.93
C ILE A 762 -23.96 42.08 10.91
N THR A 763 -25.04 41.30 11.09
CA THR A 763 -26.14 41.64 11.99
C THR A 763 -25.68 41.69 13.45
N LEU A 764 -24.92 40.68 13.91
CA LEU A 764 -24.38 40.58 15.26
C LEU A 764 -23.52 41.80 15.59
N TYR A 765 -22.51 42.08 14.77
CA TYR A 765 -21.55 43.15 15.04
C TYR A 765 -22.17 44.54 14.94
N ARG A 766 -23.12 44.74 14.02
CA ARG A 766 -23.85 46.02 13.92
C ARG A 766 -24.77 46.23 15.11
N ASN A 767 -25.60 45.25 15.45
CA ASN A 767 -26.67 45.45 16.43
C ASN A 767 -26.21 45.29 17.88
N GLN A 768 -25.33 44.33 18.16
CA GLN A 768 -24.90 44.00 19.53
C GLN A 768 -23.59 44.70 19.93
N TYR A 769 -22.74 45.04 18.95
CA TYR A 769 -21.45 45.68 19.18
C TYR A 769 -21.35 47.11 18.62
N GLY A 770 -22.38 47.61 17.92
CA GLY A 770 -22.43 48.98 17.40
C GLY A 770 -21.34 49.30 16.38
N LEU A 771 -20.80 48.29 15.68
CA LEU A 771 -19.71 48.49 14.73
C LEU A 771 -20.23 48.98 13.38
N GLU A 772 -19.52 49.94 12.78
CA GLU A 772 -19.84 50.52 11.48
C GLU A 772 -18.60 50.65 10.57
N GLY A 773 -18.84 50.95 9.29
CA GLY A 773 -17.79 51.21 8.29
C GLY A 773 -16.69 50.13 8.25
N ARG A 774 -15.44 50.56 8.28
CA ARG A 774 -14.26 49.67 8.22
C ARG A 774 -14.19 48.72 9.43
N GLN A 775 -14.59 49.16 10.62
CA GLN A 775 -14.52 48.32 11.82
C GLN A 775 -15.47 47.13 11.75
N LEU A 776 -16.67 47.33 11.20
CA LEU A 776 -17.63 46.25 10.93
C LEU A 776 -17.07 45.24 9.93
N VAL A 777 -16.51 45.71 8.81
CA VAL A 777 -15.93 44.84 7.77
C VAL A 777 -14.80 44.00 8.32
N LEU A 778 -13.88 44.61 9.08
CA LEU A 778 -12.77 43.91 9.73
C LEU A 778 -13.28 42.84 10.71
N ALA A 779 -14.27 43.17 11.56
CA ALA A 779 -14.82 42.22 12.52
C ALA A 779 -15.46 41.00 11.83
N VAL A 780 -16.27 41.23 10.79
CA VAL A 780 -16.90 40.16 9.99
C VAL A 780 -15.85 39.32 9.25
N ARG A 781 -14.88 39.98 8.60
CA ARG A 781 -13.77 39.32 7.88
C ARG A 781 -13.02 38.35 8.80
N GLN A 782 -12.66 38.79 10.01
CA GLN A 782 -11.92 37.93 10.93
C GLN A 782 -12.74 36.74 11.42
N SER A 783 -14.02 36.92 11.75
CA SER A 783 -14.88 35.80 12.17
C SER A 783 -15.10 34.78 11.05
N ILE A 784 -15.24 35.24 9.81
CA ILE A 784 -15.37 34.32 8.66
C ILE A 784 -14.05 33.60 8.37
N LEU A 785 -12.93 34.31 8.36
CA LEU A 785 -11.61 33.68 8.17
C LEU A 785 -11.32 32.62 9.23
N GLU A 786 -11.67 32.89 10.49
CA GLU A 786 -11.47 31.93 11.57
C GLU A 786 -12.25 30.63 11.36
N LEU A 787 -13.53 30.72 10.97
CA LEU A 787 -14.34 29.54 10.66
C LEU A 787 -13.78 28.80 9.45
N MET A 788 -13.50 29.50 8.36
CA MET A 788 -13.03 28.91 7.10
C MET A 788 -11.68 28.22 7.26
N VAL A 789 -10.68 28.93 7.79
CA VAL A 789 -9.33 28.39 7.96
C VAL A 789 -9.37 27.26 8.98
N GLY A 790 -10.05 27.45 10.10
CA GLY A 790 -10.13 26.45 11.17
C GLY A 790 -10.86 25.16 10.79
N SER A 791 -11.93 25.22 9.98
CA SER A 791 -12.75 24.03 9.67
C SER A 791 -12.31 23.26 8.43
N THR A 792 -11.70 23.91 7.43
CA THR A 792 -11.50 23.30 6.11
C THR A 792 -10.53 22.12 6.15
N ASP A 793 -9.24 22.38 6.40
CA ASP A 793 -8.22 21.33 6.40
C ASP A 793 -8.27 20.45 7.65
N THR A 794 -8.80 20.96 8.75
CA THR A 794 -9.08 20.19 9.97
C THR A 794 -10.10 19.10 9.69
N THR A 795 -11.25 19.44 9.09
CA THR A 795 -12.28 18.44 8.73
C THR A 795 -11.79 17.54 7.61
N ALA A 796 -11.15 18.08 6.57
CA ALA A 796 -10.60 17.26 5.49
C ALA A 796 -9.61 16.22 6.02
N LYS A 797 -8.73 16.61 6.94
CA LYS A 797 -7.86 15.66 7.63
C LYS A 797 -8.64 14.67 8.48
N GLY A 798 -9.67 15.12 9.22
CA GLY A 798 -10.56 14.25 9.99
C GLY A 798 -11.20 13.15 9.13
N ILE A 799 -11.84 13.51 8.01
CA ILE A 799 -12.43 12.56 7.05
C ILE A 799 -11.36 11.56 6.58
N SER A 800 -10.22 12.07 6.14
CA SER A 800 -9.11 11.27 5.62
C SER A 800 -8.57 10.28 6.66
N MET A 801 -8.36 10.73 7.90
CA MET A 801 -7.80 9.90 8.97
C MET A 801 -8.78 8.84 9.46
N VAL A 802 -10.08 9.15 9.56
CA VAL A 802 -11.09 8.16 9.97
C VAL A 802 -11.24 7.08 8.90
N VAL A 803 -11.43 7.46 7.63
CA VAL A 803 -11.53 6.50 6.51
C VAL A 803 -10.27 5.67 6.40
N LYS A 804 -9.08 6.29 6.43
CA LYS A 804 -7.80 5.58 6.40
C LYS A 804 -7.68 4.59 7.56
N THR A 805 -8.05 5.00 8.77
CA THR A 805 -7.95 4.14 9.96
C THR A 805 -8.82 2.90 9.83
N LEU A 806 -10.06 3.05 9.36
CA LEU A 806 -10.96 1.91 9.09
C LEU A 806 -10.37 0.97 8.02
N LEU A 807 -9.84 1.53 6.93
CA LEU A 807 -9.20 0.76 5.85
C LEU A 807 -7.83 0.19 6.21
N ASP A 808 -7.17 0.67 7.26
CA ASP A 808 -5.92 0.11 7.77
C ASP A 808 -6.16 -1.17 8.58
N ILE A 809 -7.21 -1.16 9.41
CA ILE A 809 -7.50 -2.28 10.29
C ILE A 809 -8.37 -3.34 9.60
N GLY A 810 -9.26 -2.94 8.68
CA GLY A 810 -10.11 -3.81 7.89
C GLY A 810 -9.66 -3.96 6.44
N ASN A 811 -10.14 -4.99 5.75
CA ASN A 811 -9.96 -5.20 4.30
C ASN A 811 -10.87 -4.31 3.44
N ASP A 812 -11.99 -3.86 4.00
CA ASP A 812 -12.89 -2.86 3.46
C ASP A 812 -13.43 -1.96 4.58
N LEU A 813 -14.20 -0.93 4.22
CA LEU A 813 -14.80 -0.01 5.20
C LEU A 813 -15.71 -0.73 6.23
N PRO A 814 -16.68 -1.58 5.84
CA PRO A 814 -17.48 -2.35 6.79
C PRO A 814 -16.67 -3.24 7.73
N GLY A 815 -15.62 -3.91 7.23
CA GLY A 815 -14.72 -4.75 8.01
C GLY A 815 -13.94 -3.95 9.04
N GLY A 816 -13.44 -2.79 8.64
CA GLY A 816 -12.81 -1.85 9.58
C GLY A 816 -13.77 -1.40 10.67
N PHE A 817 -15.01 -1.08 10.28
CA PHE A 817 -16.07 -0.69 11.20
C PHE A 817 -16.37 -1.78 12.23
N ARG A 818 -16.51 -3.04 11.78
CA ARG A 818 -16.72 -4.21 12.65
C ARG A 818 -15.59 -4.39 13.67
N LEU A 819 -14.34 -4.17 13.27
CA LEU A 819 -13.20 -4.24 14.18
C LEU A 819 -13.21 -3.14 15.24
N VAL A 820 -13.64 -1.92 14.89
CA VAL A 820 -13.75 -0.81 15.86
C VAL A 820 -14.85 -1.05 16.89
N ILE A 821 -16.03 -1.52 16.47
CA ILE A 821 -17.14 -1.77 17.39
C ILE A 821 -16.96 -3.05 18.22
N GLY A 822 -15.97 -3.87 17.87
CA GLY A 822 -15.61 -5.09 18.62
C GLY A 822 -16.77 -6.07 18.73
N GLY A 823 -16.83 -6.81 19.84
CA GLY A 823 -17.88 -7.79 20.13
C GLY A 823 -19.26 -7.22 20.52
N ASN A 824 -19.54 -5.95 20.24
CA ASN A 824 -20.84 -5.34 20.54
C ASN A 824 -21.91 -5.80 19.53
N THR A 825 -22.69 -6.81 19.90
CA THR A 825 -23.71 -7.44 19.05
C THR A 825 -24.76 -6.45 18.54
N ASP A 826 -25.23 -5.51 19.36
CA ASP A 826 -26.24 -4.54 18.95
C ASP A 826 -25.71 -3.58 17.89
N ALA A 827 -24.47 -3.11 18.05
CA ALA A 827 -23.79 -2.27 17.07
C ALA A 827 -23.53 -3.02 15.75
N GLN A 828 -23.14 -4.30 15.83
CA GLN A 828 -22.95 -5.15 14.65
C GLN A 828 -24.26 -5.37 13.89
N ASN A 829 -25.35 -5.67 14.60
CA ASN A 829 -26.68 -5.83 14.02
C ASN A 829 -27.16 -4.54 13.36
N LEU A 830 -26.95 -3.38 14.01
CA LEU A 830 -27.33 -2.09 13.44
C LEU A 830 -26.55 -1.79 12.15
N LEU A 831 -25.23 -2.03 12.14
CA LEU A 831 -24.40 -1.88 10.95
C LEU A 831 -24.89 -2.80 9.82
N GLN A 832 -25.14 -4.08 10.12
CA GLN A 832 -25.62 -5.04 9.13
C GLN A 832 -26.98 -4.64 8.54
N HIS A 833 -27.93 -4.23 9.39
CA HIS A 833 -29.23 -3.74 8.95
C HIS A 833 -29.11 -2.47 8.10
N TRP A 834 -28.25 -1.52 8.49
CA TRP A 834 -28.07 -0.28 7.74
C TRP A 834 -27.41 -0.52 6.38
N LEU A 835 -26.42 -1.42 6.29
CA LEU A 835 -25.75 -1.79 5.04
C LEU A 835 -26.71 -2.47 4.05
N ALA A 836 -27.57 -3.38 4.54
CA ALA A 836 -28.54 -4.11 3.72
C ALA A 836 -29.78 -3.28 3.34
N ALA A 837 -30.05 -2.18 4.05
CA ALA A 837 -31.21 -1.32 3.85
C ALA A 837 -31.13 -0.47 2.58
N ASP A 838 -32.30 -0.20 1.99
CA ASP A 838 -32.46 0.86 0.98
C ASP A 838 -32.39 2.27 1.61
N GLU A 839 -32.43 3.30 0.77
CA GLU A 839 -32.32 4.69 1.23
C GLU A 839 -33.45 5.11 2.19
N ARG A 840 -34.68 4.63 1.98
CA ARG A 840 -35.83 4.96 2.84
C ARG A 840 -35.66 4.33 4.22
N VAL A 841 -35.25 3.07 4.26
CA VAL A 841 -35.02 2.37 5.53
C VAL A 841 -33.82 2.96 6.25
N ARG A 842 -32.72 3.27 5.55
CA ARG A 842 -31.56 3.97 6.14
C ARG A 842 -31.97 5.29 6.81
N ALA A 843 -32.82 6.09 6.17
CA ALA A 843 -33.32 7.33 6.75
C ALA A 843 -34.06 7.12 8.10
N THR A 844 -34.72 5.97 8.32
CA THR A 844 -35.36 5.67 9.61
C THR A 844 -34.37 5.19 10.68
N LEU A 845 -33.24 4.62 10.26
CA LEU A 845 -32.16 4.15 11.16
C LEU A 845 -31.12 5.23 11.47
N ASP A 846 -31.07 6.29 10.66
CA ASP A 846 -30.00 7.29 10.64
C ASP A 846 -29.74 7.94 12.00
N ALA A 847 -30.77 8.21 12.80
CA ALA A 847 -30.58 8.79 14.13
C ALA A 847 -29.78 7.87 15.07
N LYS A 848 -30.07 6.56 15.06
CA LYS A 848 -29.32 5.55 15.84
C LYS A 848 -27.94 5.30 15.23
N PHE A 849 -27.86 5.27 13.90
CA PHE A 849 -26.61 5.05 13.19
C PHE A 849 -25.64 6.22 13.36
N ASP A 850 -26.14 7.45 13.44
CA ASP A 850 -25.37 8.67 13.74
C ASP A 850 -24.68 8.59 15.11
N GLN A 851 -25.37 8.06 16.14
CA GLN A 851 -24.78 7.84 17.46
C GLN A 851 -23.64 6.82 17.40
N LEU A 852 -23.85 5.73 16.67
CA LEU A 852 -22.82 4.71 16.46
C LEU A 852 -21.61 5.29 15.70
N LEU A 853 -21.86 6.05 14.63
CA LEU A 853 -20.81 6.71 13.86
C LEU A 853 -20.00 7.69 14.71
N ASN A 854 -20.62 8.45 15.61
CA ASN A 854 -19.90 9.36 16.50
C ASN A 854 -18.88 8.61 17.37
N SER A 855 -19.25 7.45 17.91
CA SER A 855 -18.35 6.59 18.68
C SER A 855 -17.20 6.04 17.82
N VAL A 856 -17.50 5.58 16.61
CA VAL A 856 -16.49 5.05 15.67
C VAL A 856 -15.53 6.15 15.21
N ILE A 857 -16.03 7.32 14.86
CA ILE A 857 -15.23 8.49 14.47
C ILE A 857 -14.29 8.88 15.62
N THR A 858 -14.83 9.02 16.83
CA THR A 858 -14.05 9.34 18.03
C THR A 858 -12.96 8.31 18.27
N THR A 859 -13.29 7.03 18.15
CA THR A 859 -12.33 5.94 18.32
C THR A 859 -11.23 5.94 17.26
N CYS A 860 -11.58 6.20 16.00
CA CYS A 860 -10.58 6.35 14.92
C CYS A 860 -9.66 7.56 15.16
N LEU A 861 -10.23 8.71 15.55
CA LEU A 861 -9.48 9.92 15.86
C LEU A 861 -8.62 9.79 17.13
N ARG A 862 -8.98 8.89 18.07
CA ARG A 862 -8.10 8.56 19.20
C ARG A 862 -6.82 7.86 18.75
N LYS A 863 -6.93 6.98 17.75
CA LYS A 863 -5.79 6.25 17.18
C LYS A 863 -4.94 7.14 16.26
N ASN A 864 -5.61 7.93 15.42
CA ASN A 864 -4.98 8.76 14.41
C ASN A 864 -5.58 10.18 14.42
N PRO A 865 -5.19 11.03 15.40
CA PRO A 865 -5.78 12.34 15.58
C PRO A 865 -5.39 13.33 14.48
N VAL A 866 -6.26 14.31 14.25
CA VAL A 866 -6.00 15.43 13.34
C VAL A 866 -4.75 16.20 13.75
N ALA A 867 -4.62 16.48 15.05
CA ALA A 867 -3.46 17.12 15.64
C ALA A 867 -2.83 16.15 16.65
N PRO A 868 -1.77 15.40 16.27
CA PRO A 868 -1.09 14.46 17.17
C PRO A 868 -0.15 15.12 18.18
N LEU A 869 0.19 16.39 17.94
CA LEU A 869 1.03 17.23 18.78
C LEU A 869 0.47 18.66 18.79
N LEU A 870 0.45 19.30 19.95
CA LEU A 870 0.00 20.68 20.11
C LEU A 870 1.05 21.50 20.90
N PRO A 871 1.78 22.42 20.25
CA PRO A 871 2.78 23.23 20.92
C PRO A 871 2.18 24.44 21.67
N ARG A 872 2.83 24.81 22.77
CA ARG A 872 2.63 26.02 23.57
C ARG A 872 3.99 26.66 23.89
N TYR A 873 3.99 27.96 24.17
CA TYR A 873 5.23 28.71 24.37
C TYR A 873 5.26 29.31 25.78
N CYS A 874 6.35 29.02 26.51
CA CYS A 874 6.60 29.60 27.83
C CYS A 874 7.64 30.71 27.68
N THR A 875 7.19 31.95 27.51
CA THR A 875 8.06 33.10 27.19
C THR A 875 8.89 33.57 28.39
N SER A 876 8.26 33.69 29.56
CA SER A 876 8.88 34.24 30.78
C SER A 876 9.42 33.18 31.74
N GLY A 877 9.31 31.90 31.40
CA GLY A 877 9.55 30.78 32.30
C GLY A 877 8.41 30.61 33.32
N ALA A 878 8.33 29.42 33.93
CA ALA A 878 7.27 29.11 34.89
C ALA A 878 7.65 27.97 35.83
N THR A 879 7.19 28.01 37.08
CA THR A 879 7.17 26.84 37.95
C THR A 879 5.86 26.09 37.74
N TYR A 880 5.94 24.84 37.30
CA TYR A 880 4.79 23.99 37.03
C TYR A 880 4.82 22.76 37.95
N THR A 881 3.67 22.42 38.54
CA THR A 881 3.50 21.17 39.30
C THR A 881 2.71 20.19 38.46
N THR A 882 3.29 19.04 38.15
CA THR A 882 2.63 17.96 37.39
C THR A 882 1.47 17.35 38.18
N SER A 883 0.62 16.56 37.52
CA SER A 883 -0.49 15.91 38.21
C SER A 883 -0.06 14.84 39.21
N ALA A 884 1.20 14.37 39.16
CA ALA A 884 1.81 13.54 40.20
C ALA A 884 2.48 14.31 41.34
N GLY A 885 2.41 15.65 41.34
CA GLY A 885 3.00 16.49 42.38
C GLY A 885 4.49 16.83 42.16
N GLU A 886 5.08 16.47 41.03
CA GLU A 886 6.46 16.84 40.69
C GLU A 886 6.53 18.32 40.35
N VAL A 887 7.40 19.08 41.04
CA VAL A 887 7.60 20.50 40.76
C VAL A 887 8.75 20.67 39.79
N ILE A 888 8.52 21.39 38.70
CA ILE A 888 9.51 21.65 37.66
C ILE A 888 9.58 23.12 37.30
N ASN A 889 10.79 23.59 36.98
CA ASN A 889 11.00 24.91 36.42
C ASN A 889 11.13 24.80 34.90
N ILE A 890 10.13 25.32 34.20
CA ILE A 890 10.11 25.46 32.76
C ILE A 890 10.88 26.72 32.40
N GLU A 891 11.92 26.54 31.59
CA GLU A 891 12.85 27.61 31.22
C GLU A 891 12.16 28.69 30.35
N PRO A 892 12.56 29.97 30.46
CA PRO A 892 12.11 31.01 29.52
C PRO A 892 12.47 30.66 28.08
N GLY A 893 11.54 30.92 27.15
CA GLY A 893 11.69 30.56 25.74
C GLY A 893 11.41 29.08 25.42
N ALA A 894 10.96 28.28 26.40
CA ALA A 894 10.67 26.87 26.18
C ALA A 894 9.48 26.63 25.26
N VAL A 895 9.56 25.54 24.50
CA VAL A 895 8.44 24.96 23.75
C VAL A 895 7.85 23.82 24.56
N VAL A 896 6.57 23.93 24.90
CA VAL A 896 5.79 22.92 25.62
C VAL A 896 4.97 22.13 24.61
N CYS A 897 5.29 20.85 24.45
CA CYS A 897 4.75 19.94 23.46
C CYS A 897 3.71 19.01 24.08
N LEU A 898 2.42 19.23 23.80
CA LEU A 898 1.33 18.39 24.29
C LEU A 898 1.08 17.25 23.28
N VAL A 899 1.37 16.02 23.68
CA VAL A 899 1.38 14.84 22.80
C VAL A 899 0.00 14.17 22.80
N SER A 900 -0.97 14.84 22.19
CA SER A 900 -2.38 14.43 22.17
C SER A 900 -2.61 13.01 21.63
N GLN A 901 -1.84 12.55 20.63
CA GLN A 901 -1.98 11.16 20.14
C GLN A 901 -1.76 10.12 21.24
N VAL A 902 -0.80 10.39 22.13
CA VAL A 902 -0.45 9.51 23.24
C VAL A 902 -1.52 9.60 24.32
N THR A 903 -1.98 10.81 24.65
CA THR A 903 -3.10 11.06 25.57
C THR A 903 -4.38 10.34 25.12
N LEU A 904 -4.75 10.51 23.86
CA LEU A 904 -5.94 9.92 23.25
C LEU A 904 -5.84 8.39 23.17
N GLY A 905 -4.67 7.86 22.82
CA GLY A 905 -4.40 6.43 22.84
C GLY A 905 -4.48 5.84 24.26
N ALA A 906 -4.03 6.57 25.28
CA ALA A 906 -4.16 6.17 26.68
C ALA A 906 -5.61 6.15 27.14
N ASN A 907 -6.39 7.19 26.84
CA ASN A 907 -7.82 7.26 27.13
C ASN A 907 -8.58 6.10 26.48
N LEU A 908 -8.26 5.80 25.22
CA LEU A 908 -8.81 4.67 24.50
C LEU A 908 -8.52 3.35 25.21
N LYS A 909 -7.25 3.11 25.56
CA LYS A 909 -6.82 1.90 26.27
C LYS A 909 -7.43 1.79 27.68
N GLY A 910 -7.62 2.92 28.34
CA GLY A 910 -8.25 3.03 29.66
C GLY A 910 -9.78 2.92 29.63
N GLY A 911 -10.40 2.76 28.46
CA GLY A 911 -11.85 2.64 28.33
C GLY A 911 -12.61 3.94 28.62
N VAL A 912 -11.97 5.11 28.46
CA VAL A 912 -12.63 6.41 28.65
C VAL A 912 -13.77 6.53 27.62
N PRO A 913 -15.01 6.82 28.02
CA PRO A 913 -16.11 6.94 27.08
C PRO A 913 -15.90 8.07 26.05
N PRO A 914 -16.36 7.92 24.79
CA PRO A 914 -16.23 8.95 23.75
C PRO A 914 -16.76 10.32 24.15
N GLU A 915 -17.86 10.39 24.90
CA GLU A 915 -18.47 11.63 25.37
C GLU A 915 -17.64 12.38 26.41
N GLN A 916 -16.67 11.70 27.03
CA GLN A 916 -15.70 12.30 27.95
C GLN A 916 -14.41 12.70 27.23
N GLU A 917 -14.32 12.49 25.92
CA GLU A 917 -13.14 12.76 25.11
C GLU A 917 -13.01 14.24 24.71
N ARG A 918 -12.58 15.05 25.67
CA ARG A 918 -12.44 16.50 25.47
C ARG A 918 -11.27 16.89 24.56
N PHE A 919 -10.33 15.99 24.28
CA PHE A 919 -9.09 16.35 23.56
C PHE A 919 -9.21 16.39 22.05
N ILE A 920 -10.08 15.59 21.42
CA ILE A 920 -10.14 15.48 19.95
C ILE A 920 -10.46 16.84 19.31
N PHE A 921 -11.39 17.57 19.91
CA PHE A 921 -11.81 18.90 19.44
C PHE A 921 -11.51 20.01 20.45
N MET A 922 -10.74 19.69 21.51
CA MET A 922 -10.35 20.60 22.58
C MET A 922 -11.55 21.19 23.34
N ASP A 923 -12.65 20.44 23.41
CA ASP A 923 -13.92 20.90 23.95
C ASP A 923 -13.82 21.22 25.46
N GLY A 924 -14.55 22.25 25.90
CA GLY A 924 -14.53 22.72 27.29
C GLY A 924 -13.22 23.39 27.74
N THR A 925 -12.25 23.61 26.85
CA THR A 925 -11.03 24.38 27.15
C THR A 925 -11.14 25.83 26.64
N PRO A 926 -10.36 26.77 27.20
CA PRO A 926 -10.22 28.10 26.62
C PRO A 926 -9.83 28.05 25.13
N HIS A 927 -9.14 27.00 24.68
CA HIS A 927 -8.73 26.77 23.28
C HIS A 927 -9.73 25.95 22.43
N GLY A 928 -10.94 25.66 22.92
CA GLY A 928 -11.88 24.77 22.22
C GLY A 928 -12.37 25.28 20.87
N CYS A 929 -12.45 24.36 19.90
CA CYS A 929 -12.81 24.60 18.50
C CYS A 929 -14.31 24.89 18.33
N MET A 930 -14.67 25.91 17.55
CA MET A 930 -16.06 26.24 17.21
C MET A 930 -16.66 25.35 16.11
N GLY A 931 -15.81 24.63 15.37
CA GLY A 931 -16.19 23.82 14.21
C GLY A 931 -16.50 22.35 14.50
N HIS A 932 -16.53 21.92 15.78
CA HIS A 932 -16.76 20.52 16.16
C HIS A 932 -18.00 19.91 15.52
N GLU A 933 -19.16 20.56 15.68
CA GLU A 933 -20.44 20.09 15.18
C GLU A 933 -20.48 19.96 13.65
N ILE A 934 -19.83 20.91 12.95
CA ILE A 934 -19.70 20.91 11.49
C ILE A 934 -18.84 19.72 11.06
N ALA A 935 -17.63 19.59 11.64
CA ALA A 935 -16.69 18.53 11.30
C ALA A 935 -17.27 17.13 11.55
N MET A 936 -17.92 16.91 12.69
CA MET A 936 -18.56 15.63 13.01
C MET A 936 -19.68 15.28 12.03
N LEU A 937 -20.46 16.27 11.57
CA LEU A 937 -21.47 16.04 10.54
C LEU A 937 -20.83 15.66 9.21
N GLU A 938 -19.86 16.45 8.73
CA GLU A 938 -19.19 16.19 7.45
C GLU A 938 -18.51 14.81 7.42
N ILE A 939 -17.84 14.41 8.51
CA ILE A 939 -17.23 13.08 8.62
C ILE A 939 -18.29 11.98 8.60
N ARG A 940 -19.40 12.14 9.33
CA ARG A 940 -20.50 11.16 9.32
C ARG A 940 -21.10 10.97 7.95
N GLU A 941 -21.44 12.06 7.27
CA GLU A 941 -22.12 12.00 5.98
C GLU A 941 -21.17 11.49 4.87
N ALA A 942 -19.88 11.82 4.93
CA ALA A 942 -18.86 11.19 4.09
C ALA A 942 -18.79 9.67 4.31
N LEU A 943 -18.76 9.22 5.57
CA LEU A 943 -18.71 7.80 5.90
C LEU A 943 -19.98 7.05 5.47
N LYS A 944 -21.17 7.61 5.66
CA LYS A 944 -22.42 7.01 5.17
C LYS A 944 -22.36 6.81 3.66
N MET A 945 -21.94 7.83 2.91
CA MET A 945 -21.82 7.71 1.46
C MET A 945 -20.85 6.59 1.06
N LEU A 946 -19.67 6.52 1.68
CA LEU A 946 -18.68 5.50 1.37
C LEU A 946 -19.13 4.09 1.82
N LEU A 947 -19.78 3.95 2.98
CA LEU A 947 -20.33 2.68 3.46
C LEU A 947 -21.50 2.17 2.59
N ALA A 948 -22.23 3.07 1.95
CA ALA A 948 -23.28 2.73 0.98
C ALA A 948 -22.73 2.28 -0.38
N ILE A 949 -21.42 2.34 -0.60
CA ILE A 949 -20.74 1.81 -1.79
C ILE A 949 -20.14 0.45 -1.43
N PRO A 950 -20.42 -0.61 -2.20
CA PRO A 950 -19.94 -1.94 -1.89
C PRO A 950 -18.41 -2.03 -2.05
N GLN A 951 -17.77 -2.71 -1.10
CA GLN A 951 -16.34 -3.06 -1.15
C GLN A 951 -15.38 -1.88 -1.38
N VAL A 952 -15.67 -0.72 -0.77
CA VAL A 952 -14.72 0.39 -0.76
C VAL A 952 -13.45 -0.03 -0.01
N ARG A 953 -12.32 0.06 -0.70
CA ARG A 953 -10.99 -0.35 -0.22
C ARG A 953 -9.89 0.53 -0.84
N PRO A 954 -8.65 0.52 -0.29
CA PRO A 954 -7.53 1.18 -0.93
C PRO A 954 -7.24 0.56 -2.31
N ALA A 955 -6.80 1.38 -3.27
CA ALA A 955 -6.24 0.88 -4.51
C ALA A 955 -4.98 0.01 -4.25
N ALA A 956 -4.65 -0.89 -5.18
CA ALA A 956 -3.42 -1.67 -5.07
C ALA A 956 -2.17 -0.77 -5.23
N GLY A 957 -1.06 -1.21 -4.65
CA GLY A 957 0.24 -0.53 -4.80
C GLY A 957 0.33 0.83 -4.11
N ALA A 958 1.20 1.69 -4.63
CA ALA A 958 1.53 2.98 -4.00
C ALA A 958 0.33 3.95 -3.96
N HIS A 959 -0.58 3.86 -4.92
CA HIS A 959 -1.73 4.74 -5.04
C HIS A 959 -2.75 4.60 -3.90
N GLY A 960 -2.90 3.39 -3.33
CA GLY A 960 -3.78 3.18 -2.17
C GLY A 960 -3.16 3.58 -0.83
N VAL A 961 -1.89 3.96 -0.79
CA VAL A 961 -1.25 4.44 0.43
C VAL A 961 -1.43 5.95 0.53
N MET A 962 -1.94 6.41 1.67
CA MET A 962 -2.07 7.83 1.95
C MET A 962 -0.70 8.51 1.87
N THR A 963 -0.57 9.45 0.93
CA THR A 963 0.58 10.33 0.82
C THR A 963 0.35 11.59 1.65
N GLU A 964 1.43 12.23 2.07
CA GLU A 964 1.38 13.48 2.83
C GLU A 964 2.15 14.59 2.11
N LYS A 965 1.64 15.83 2.21
CA LYS A 965 2.36 17.06 1.84
C LYS A 965 2.24 18.02 3.02
N TYR A 966 3.37 18.50 3.53
CA TYR A 966 3.43 19.33 4.75
C TYR A 966 2.71 18.70 5.96
N LYS A 967 2.86 17.38 6.16
CA LYS A 967 2.20 16.60 7.25
C LYS A 967 0.66 16.62 7.20
N MET A 968 0.10 16.89 6.02
CA MET A 968 -1.34 16.79 5.73
C MET A 968 -1.61 15.70 4.70
N PRO A 969 -2.75 15.00 4.80
CA PRO A 969 -3.23 14.10 3.75
C PRO A 969 -3.19 14.82 2.39
N ALA A 970 -2.46 14.22 1.46
CA ALA A 970 -2.30 14.75 0.11
C ALA A 970 -3.20 14.01 -0.87
N ARG A 971 -3.07 12.68 -0.95
CA ARG A 971 -3.83 11.78 -1.83
C ARG A 971 -3.92 10.37 -1.27
N MET A 972 -5.04 9.69 -1.51
CA MET A 972 -5.20 8.25 -1.32
C MET A 972 -6.28 7.74 -2.27
N MET A 973 -5.91 6.89 -3.23
CA MET A 973 -6.87 6.32 -4.17
C MET A 973 -7.65 5.18 -3.51
N LEU A 974 -8.97 5.28 -3.57
CA LEU A 974 -9.92 4.23 -3.23
C LEU A 974 -10.39 3.53 -4.49
N ARG A 975 -10.76 2.26 -4.35
CA ARG A 975 -11.46 1.47 -5.36
C ARG A 975 -12.71 0.87 -4.75
N CYS A 976 -13.70 0.63 -5.59
CA CYS A 976 -14.86 -0.19 -5.28
C CYS A 976 -15.06 -1.20 -6.42
N ASN A 977 -15.82 -2.27 -6.17
CA ASN A 977 -16.25 -3.13 -7.26
C ASN A 977 -17.47 -2.48 -7.92
N SER A 978 -17.47 -2.43 -9.25
CA SER A 978 -18.60 -2.02 -10.08
C SER A 978 -19.67 -3.10 -10.14
#